data_AF-A0A8J4QBQ7-F1
#
_entry.id   AF-A0A8J4QBQ7-F1
#
_cell.length_a   1.000
_cell.length_b   1.000
_cell.length_c   1.000
_cell.angle_alpha   90.00
_cell.angle_beta   90.00
_cell.angle_gamma   90.00
#
_symmetry.space_group_name_H-M   'P 1'
#
loop_
_entity.id
_entity.type
_entity.pdbx_description
1 polymer ?
#
loop_
_entity_poly.entity_id
_entity_poly.type
_entity_poly.pdbx_seq_one_letter_code
_entity_poly.pdbx_strand_id
1 'polypeptide(L)'
;MKSLYILISFILLFLSLSIKADLFTPSASVVNFYLDSNSTCVTNCGSLISPFNNFKDAIRSISSQRFDSGVSPILNVQSGDYFGILNKGIEINIDMSIISTKGSDVTFIDCQNAGYGFKVSGDVTFSLIGFTIQRCNAGRGAALYTTNLITTLEDVVFLENSAREGAAIYTTSKVFNMDSTNFYKQRGGHSVVMIGSSSDIINTKFNLNDNDIYCENGNIITTDSIFGSICSDCNILNQDNESIDICGGRKENNECNFDGVCQKWVENGVNCPSDCSKNSDHVCNKDGICDPSGESFDNCPDDCDPLQQPGWKVDYYAMALKKPPYSSPLYYEEYNELRVDSRFIPFPQIKGYMAKFYAPVSGRMVSQVTANRDGFYFFKLDTANIDAVVFVNGRVAFDTYLPENSPSFVNERKLLMAKDVASDIEIVFISRSDNQRDIALQWRHESESEYRPIPSFYINQVTSYNCGDGVCNDQTPDSCMIDCHSLIEKICPAQSPPAKLQDFYQEPHKKDTLGTLLNNQYIFSQPGVHYMSHGIDIATGVARPSPIFDLTYCDNTSFTIVQDPYRSLVYSVPPGLHAQIAPKCTMDFTTKSYANSAQMAREQSLTKGISASASASANYFVSLSASASLSKSDSVQTASKMETSEDGSLSVTELNCETSKIHLVDHRFSPKFIQDLSNTYIDGNPIQSDKNMKNIIKKYGSLYYKSAVMGGKIEVITIVKNSFSSTQNSKSISKALDMSVSAQASYKVFSASASTTSSIDSKTDAIEQEEFEKNSERSKAHIIGGEPGSYGLNEPNAFATWAKTVDMVPHPIDYQVGYISDLIPESWFFKGLHSIKNAWLRNEIQLYKEISDAKRLKYINVLTTLSDIQRTDTTYLVSFNLGISKLSVTFVDSKGRVLAYPEAKFLNAADHNLLTLEHPDNFGIASIEFGTSIASLPASFTLYNIFTSRYYQFNRDGTTLRYNIVKQNPLDIVLDFQGLQYAVTRVICELTIVGVHSSYSSSISMSQPLSSPTKSFTISASPVGKILGISLDFITDPSITSNNNDVYVRFTNLIIRQNCPEELSDCVPQKTAFNPDEGYVNAYELWKLPITTPPTNYFSYNFNQTNPSPKFFPIDYFGK
;
A
#
# COMPACT_ATOMS: atom_id res chain seq x y z
N MET A 1 30.79 22.66 -95.20
CA MET A 1 30.74 21.21 -94.90
C MET A 1 31.15 20.85 -93.47
N LYS A 2 32.20 21.43 -92.85
CA LYS A 2 32.56 21.12 -91.45
C LYS A 2 31.53 21.56 -90.39
N SER A 3 30.81 22.68 -90.56
CA SER A 3 29.75 23.08 -89.61
C SER A 3 28.46 22.26 -89.72
N LEU A 4 28.19 21.63 -90.87
CA LEU A 4 27.02 20.76 -91.03
C LEU A 4 27.24 19.41 -90.33
N TYR A 5 28.49 18.94 -90.27
CA TYR A 5 28.85 17.72 -89.54
C TYR A 5 28.75 17.88 -88.02
N ILE A 6 29.10 19.06 -87.47
CA ILE A 6 28.99 19.30 -86.03
C ILE A 6 27.53 19.43 -85.59
N LEU A 7 26.66 20.03 -86.42
CA LEU A 7 25.23 20.12 -86.12
C LEU A 7 24.55 18.76 -86.20
N ILE A 8 24.91 17.92 -87.18
CA ILE A 8 24.36 16.55 -87.32
C ILE A 8 24.86 15.64 -86.18
N SER A 9 26.12 15.76 -85.75
CA SER A 9 26.62 15.01 -84.59
C SER A 9 25.98 15.46 -83.27
N PHE A 10 25.66 16.75 -83.09
CA PHE A 10 24.93 17.21 -81.89
C PHE A 10 23.47 16.77 -81.88
N ILE A 11 22.80 16.76 -83.04
CA ILE A 11 21.42 16.27 -83.17
C ILE A 11 21.35 14.76 -82.96
N LEU A 12 22.34 13.99 -83.43
CA LEU A 12 22.41 12.54 -83.20
C LEU A 12 22.77 12.19 -81.74
N LEU A 13 23.56 13.02 -81.05
CA LEU A 13 23.84 12.83 -79.62
C LEU A 13 22.62 13.17 -78.74
N PHE A 14 21.82 14.17 -79.14
CA PHE A 14 20.57 14.49 -78.43
C PHE A 14 19.44 13.49 -78.73
N LEU A 15 19.39 12.91 -79.94
CA LEU A 15 18.44 11.83 -80.25
C LEU A 15 18.78 10.50 -79.56
N SER A 16 20.06 10.21 -79.27
CA SER A 16 20.43 9.00 -78.52
C SER A 16 20.25 9.13 -77.00
N LEU A 17 20.23 10.36 -76.45
CA LEU A 17 19.88 10.58 -75.04
C LEU A 17 18.37 10.72 -74.77
N SER A 18 17.55 10.96 -75.80
CA SER A 18 16.08 11.12 -75.64
C SER A 18 15.27 9.85 -75.94
N ILE A 19 15.94 8.75 -76.30
CA ILE A 19 15.33 7.42 -76.47
C ILE A 19 16.02 6.42 -75.51
N LYS A 20 16.08 6.77 -74.23
CA LYS A 20 15.76 5.77 -73.21
C LYS A 20 14.27 5.93 -72.96
N ALA A 21 13.48 5.31 -73.83
CA ALA A 21 12.14 4.94 -73.44
C ALA A 21 12.27 4.20 -72.11
N ASP A 22 11.61 4.71 -71.09
CA ASP A 22 11.28 3.93 -69.91
C ASP A 22 10.66 2.63 -70.39
N LEU A 23 11.48 1.57 -70.48
CA LEU A 23 11.02 0.29 -69.99
C LEU A 23 10.76 0.53 -68.50
N PHE A 24 9.58 1.10 -68.22
CA PHE A 24 8.87 0.84 -66.98
C PHE A 24 8.84 -0.68 -66.90
N THR A 25 9.84 -1.27 -66.26
CA THR A 25 9.61 -2.49 -65.50
C THR A 25 8.41 -2.11 -64.64
N PRO A 26 7.20 -2.68 -64.86
CA PRO A 26 6.06 -2.34 -64.03
C PRO A 26 6.54 -2.53 -62.60
N SER A 27 6.65 -1.43 -61.85
CA SER A 27 6.94 -1.48 -60.42
C SER A 27 5.98 -2.50 -59.87
N ALA A 28 6.51 -3.62 -59.33
CA ALA A 28 5.71 -4.75 -58.85
C ALA A 28 4.49 -4.17 -58.13
N SER A 29 3.32 -4.35 -58.74
CA SER A 29 2.14 -3.59 -58.34
C SER A 29 1.76 -4.03 -56.93
N VAL A 30 2.05 -3.17 -55.95
CA VAL A 30 1.69 -3.41 -54.56
C VAL A 30 0.16 -3.41 -54.47
N VAL A 31 -0.43 -4.56 -54.17
CA VAL A 31 -1.88 -4.66 -54.00
C VAL A 31 -2.23 -4.24 -52.59
N ASN A 32 -2.96 -3.13 -52.46
CA ASN A 32 -3.36 -2.57 -51.17
C ASN A 32 -4.83 -2.88 -50.87
N PHE A 33 -5.07 -3.33 -49.64
CA PHE A 33 -6.39 -3.51 -49.04
C PHE A 33 -6.54 -2.58 -47.85
N TYR A 34 -7.78 -2.25 -47.50
CA TYR A 34 -8.09 -1.33 -46.40
C TYR A 34 -9.08 -1.95 -45.41
N LEU A 35 -8.85 -1.71 -44.13
CA LEU A 35 -9.68 -2.18 -43.02
C LEU A 35 -9.89 -1.05 -41.99
N ASP A 36 -11.13 -0.89 -41.55
CA ASP A 36 -11.58 0.14 -40.60
C ASP A 36 -12.73 -0.43 -39.77
N SER A 37 -12.58 -0.50 -38.44
CA SER A 37 -13.59 -1.04 -37.54
C SER A 37 -14.93 -0.31 -37.60
N ASN A 38 -14.95 0.95 -38.06
CA ASN A 38 -16.17 1.74 -38.23
C ASN A 38 -16.82 1.58 -39.60
N SER A 39 -16.22 0.79 -40.50
CA SER A 39 -16.78 0.55 -41.81
C SER A 39 -18.13 -0.16 -41.74
N THR A 40 -19.07 0.32 -42.53
CA THR A 40 -20.39 -0.31 -42.72
C THR A 40 -20.44 -1.19 -43.97
N CYS A 41 -19.31 -1.39 -44.63
CA CYS A 41 -19.25 -2.19 -45.86
C CYS A 41 -19.55 -3.67 -45.58
N VAL A 42 -20.51 -4.22 -46.33
CA VAL A 42 -20.91 -5.64 -46.25
C VAL A 42 -20.49 -6.43 -47.49
N THR A 43 -20.39 -5.79 -48.66
CA THR A 43 -20.07 -6.45 -49.94
C THR A 43 -19.10 -5.62 -50.76
N ASN A 44 -18.23 -6.28 -51.54
CA ASN A 44 -17.20 -5.61 -52.37
C ASN A 44 -16.28 -4.67 -51.58
N CYS A 45 -15.93 -5.07 -50.37
CA CYS A 45 -15.08 -4.30 -49.47
C CYS A 45 -13.60 -4.47 -49.80
N GLY A 46 -12.75 -3.65 -49.18
CA GLY A 46 -11.30 -3.68 -49.29
C GLY A 46 -10.68 -2.52 -50.05
N SER A 47 -11.48 -1.62 -50.61
CA SER A 47 -10.99 -0.35 -51.17
C SER A 47 -10.88 0.73 -50.08
N LEU A 48 -10.14 1.80 -50.34
CA LEU A 48 -9.99 2.92 -49.39
C LEU A 48 -11.34 3.57 -49.02
N ILE A 49 -12.29 3.61 -49.96
CA ILE A 49 -13.61 4.24 -49.77
C ILE A 49 -14.62 3.26 -49.16
N SER A 50 -14.34 1.95 -49.24
CA SER A 50 -15.19 0.89 -48.69
C SER A 50 -14.31 -0.18 -48.04
N PRO A 51 -13.64 0.15 -46.92
CA PRO A 51 -12.75 -0.77 -46.23
C PRO A 51 -13.51 -1.94 -45.63
N PHE A 52 -12.83 -3.06 -45.37
CA PHE A 52 -13.39 -4.14 -44.56
C PHE A 52 -13.64 -3.64 -43.13
N ASN A 53 -14.62 -4.23 -42.44
CA ASN A 53 -14.91 -3.88 -41.05
C ASN A 53 -14.31 -4.86 -40.01
N ASN A 54 -13.70 -5.97 -40.47
CA ASN A 54 -13.07 -6.96 -39.60
C ASN A 54 -11.94 -7.72 -40.30
N PHE A 55 -11.00 -8.25 -39.52
CA PHE A 55 -9.82 -8.95 -40.04
C PHE A 55 -10.19 -10.23 -40.79
N LYS A 56 -11.11 -11.04 -40.26
CA LYS A 56 -11.42 -12.36 -40.82
C LYS A 56 -11.94 -12.28 -42.25
N ASP A 57 -12.81 -11.32 -42.55
CA ASP A 57 -13.34 -11.12 -43.90
C ASP A 57 -12.30 -10.49 -44.84
N ALA A 58 -11.47 -9.58 -44.34
CA ALA A 58 -10.35 -9.03 -45.11
C ALA A 58 -9.37 -10.13 -45.52
N ILE A 59 -8.88 -10.92 -44.56
CA ILE A 59 -7.94 -12.02 -44.82
C ILE A 59 -8.56 -13.05 -45.76
N ARG A 60 -9.82 -13.47 -45.53
CA ARG A 60 -10.51 -14.41 -46.44
C ARG A 60 -10.57 -13.89 -47.87
N SER A 61 -10.86 -12.59 -48.05
CA SER A 61 -10.90 -11.97 -49.38
C SER A 61 -9.52 -11.97 -50.03
N ILE A 62 -8.47 -11.56 -49.31
CA ILE A 62 -7.09 -11.53 -49.80
C ILE A 62 -6.64 -12.94 -50.17
N SER A 63 -6.81 -13.94 -49.29
CA SER A 63 -6.42 -15.34 -49.53
C SER A 63 -7.16 -16.00 -50.70
N SER A 64 -8.32 -15.46 -51.10
CA SER A 64 -9.05 -15.97 -52.28
C SER A 64 -8.50 -15.47 -53.61
N GLN A 65 -7.68 -14.41 -53.59
CA GLN A 65 -7.08 -13.83 -54.78
C GLN A 65 -5.76 -14.55 -55.14
N ARG A 66 -5.48 -14.65 -56.44
CA ARG A 66 -4.20 -15.17 -56.92
C ARG A 66 -3.25 -14.00 -57.12
N PHE A 67 -2.16 -13.99 -56.37
CA PHE A 67 -1.07 -13.04 -56.55
C PHE A 67 0.05 -13.68 -57.37
N ASP A 68 0.68 -12.89 -58.24
CA ASP A 68 1.88 -13.33 -58.97
C ASP A 68 3.03 -13.55 -57.98
N SER A 69 3.93 -14.49 -58.31
CA SER A 69 5.10 -14.79 -57.46
C SER A 69 5.92 -13.54 -57.18
N GLY A 70 6.14 -13.25 -55.91
CA GLY A 70 6.89 -12.06 -55.45
C GLY A 70 6.02 -10.81 -55.18
N VAL A 71 4.70 -10.88 -55.36
CA VAL A 71 3.78 -9.82 -54.95
C VAL A 71 3.17 -10.18 -53.59
N SER A 72 3.51 -9.42 -52.55
CA SER A 72 2.94 -9.56 -51.22
C SER A 72 1.85 -8.49 -50.99
N PRO A 73 0.58 -8.86 -50.76
CA PRO A 73 -0.49 -7.91 -50.47
C PRO A 73 -0.25 -7.16 -49.14
N ILE A 74 -0.65 -5.88 -49.12
CA ILE A 74 -0.59 -5.03 -47.93
C ILE A 74 -2.01 -4.73 -47.45
N LEU A 75 -2.30 -5.04 -46.18
CA LEU A 75 -3.53 -4.68 -45.50
C LEU A 75 -3.30 -3.45 -44.61
N ASN A 76 -3.80 -2.29 -45.06
CA ASN A 76 -3.73 -1.03 -44.32
C ASN A 76 -4.91 -0.92 -43.34
N VAL A 77 -4.61 -0.80 -42.05
CA VAL A 77 -5.58 -0.79 -40.97
C VAL A 77 -5.71 0.61 -40.38
N GLN A 78 -6.94 1.14 -40.33
CA GLN A 78 -7.23 2.40 -39.66
C GLN A 78 -7.17 2.23 -38.14
N SER A 79 -6.85 3.32 -37.43
CA SER A 79 -6.86 3.33 -35.96
C SER A 79 -8.23 2.96 -35.40
N GLY A 80 -8.26 2.24 -34.28
CA GLY A 80 -9.49 1.84 -33.62
C GLY A 80 -9.33 0.54 -32.82
N ASP A 81 -10.43 0.16 -32.15
CA ASP A 81 -10.51 -1.07 -31.36
C ASP A 81 -11.13 -2.20 -32.19
N TYR A 82 -10.35 -3.24 -32.44
CA TYR A 82 -10.76 -4.44 -33.16
C TYR A 82 -11.03 -5.56 -32.17
N PHE A 83 -12.29 -5.66 -31.73
CA PHE A 83 -12.76 -6.72 -30.83
C PHE A 83 -13.81 -7.62 -31.49
N GLY A 84 -14.16 -8.70 -30.81
CA GLY A 84 -15.16 -9.66 -31.29
C GLY A 84 -14.56 -10.80 -32.13
N ILE A 85 -15.40 -11.78 -32.45
CA ILE A 85 -14.99 -13.09 -32.97
C ILE A 85 -14.41 -13.06 -34.39
N LEU A 86 -14.61 -11.96 -35.13
CA LEU A 86 -14.10 -11.77 -36.48
C LEU A 86 -12.77 -10.99 -36.50
N ASN A 87 -12.30 -10.53 -35.33
CA ASN A 87 -11.06 -9.77 -35.18
C ASN A 87 -10.00 -10.50 -34.34
N LYS A 88 -10.26 -11.77 -33.98
CA LYS A 88 -9.35 -12.65 -33.24
C LYS A 88 -9.41 -14.06 -33.80
N GLY A 89 -8.43 -14.88 -33.48
CA GLY A 89 -8.30 -16.22 -34.05
C GLY A 89 -8.04 -16.15 -35.55
N ILE A 90 -7.26 -15.16 -36.00
CA ILE A 90 -7.05 -14.88 -37.42
C ILE A 90 -5.96 -15.80 -37.96
N GLU A 91 -6.32 -16.69 -38.87
CA GLU A 91 -5.38 -17.61 -39.51
C GLU A 91 -4.86 -17.02 -40.82
N ILE A 92 -3.54 -16.98 -40.98
CA ILE A 92 -2.85 -16.45 -42.17
C ILE A 92 -1.92 -17.53 -42.72
N ASN A 93 -2.06 -17.81 -44.02
CA ASN A 93 -1.32 -18.85 -44.73
C ASN A 93 -0.85 -18.39 -46.12
N ILE A 94 -0.72 -17.08 -46.31
CA ILE A 94 -0.21 -16.43 -47.52
C ILE A 94 0.83 -15.39 -47.13
N ASP A 95 1.72 -15.03 -48.06
CA ASP A 95 2.61 -13.88 -47.90
C ASP A 95 1.77 -12.61 -47.75
N MET A 96 2.00 -11.80 -46.72
CA MET A 96 1.34 -10.49 -46.56
C MET A 96 1.99 -9.59 -45.52
N SER A 97 1.71 -8.28 -45.61
CA SER A 97 2.01 -7.29 -44.57
C SER A 97 0.72 -6.65 -44.04
N ILE A 98 0.60 -6.54 -42.72
CA ILE A 98 -0.51 -5.85 -42.05
C ILE A 98 0.07 -4.63 -41.34
N ILE A 99 -0.38 -3.44 -41.76
CA ILE A 99 0.20 -2.17 -41.34
C ILE A 99 -0.90 -1.29 -40.75
N SER A 100 -0.70 -0.87 -39.51
CA SER A 100 -1.48 0.21 -38.92
C SER A 100 -1.08 1.54 -39.53
N THR A 101 -2.08 2.32 -39.92
CA THR A 101 -1.88 3.67 -40.48
C THR A 101 -1.49 4.73 -39.44
N LYS A 102 -1.59 4.40 -38.14
CA LYS A 102 -1.38 5.34 -37.03
C LYS A 102 -0.48 4.82 -35.90
N GLY A 103 0.01 3.59 -35.97
CA GLY A 103 0.89 3.00 -34.96
C GLY A 103 0.17 2.33 -33.80
N SER A 104 0.95 1.75 -32.88
CA SER A 104 0.46 0.86 -31.81
C SER A 104 -0.38 1.56 -30.75
N ASP A 105 -0.15 2.85 -30.53
CA ASP A 105 -0.80 3.63 -29.46
C ASP A 105 -2.31 3.81 -29.64
N VAL A 106 -2.83 3.59 -30.84
CA VAL A 106 -4.23 3.86 -31.20
C VAL A 106 -4.89 2.74 -32.01
N THR A 107 -4.21 1.62 -32.22
CA THR A 107 -4.70 0.51 -33.06
C THR A 107 -4.63 -0.79 -32.28
N PHE A 108 -5.77 -1.19 -31.72
CA PHE A 108 -5.85 -2.25 -30.73
C PHE A 108 -6.53 -3.49 -31.29
N ILE A 109 -5.92 -4.66 -31.10
CA ILE A 109 -6.54 -5.95 -31.35
C ILE A 109 -6.81 -6.59 -30.00
N ASP A 110 -8.09 -6.75 -29.65
CA ASP A 110 -8.51 -7.20 -28.34
C ASP A 110 -9.21 -8.56 -28.40
N CYS A 111 -8.54 -9.57 -27.86
CA CYS A 111 -9.03 -10.94 -27.86
C CYS A 111 -10.05 -11.22 -26.74
N GLN A 112 -10.30 -10.29 -25.82
CA GLN A 112 -11.30 -10.40 -24.74
C GLN A 112 -11.11 -11.62 -23.81
N ASN A 113 -9.85 -11.97 -23.54
CA ASN A 113 -9.33 -13.12 -22.79
C ASN A 113 -9.65 -14.49 -23.41
N ALA A 114 -9.75 -14.59 -24.74
CA ALA A 114 -10.01 -15.88 -25.40
C ALA A 114 -9.43 -15.97 -26.82
N GLY A 115 -8.74 -17.08 -27.09
CA GLY A 115 -8.11 -17.37 -28.37
C GLY A 115 -6.80 -16.64 -28.57
N TYR A 116 -6.15 -16.94 -29.71
CA TYR A 116 -4.98 -16.20 -30.16
C TYR A 116 -5.38 -14.95 -30.96
N GLY A 117 -4.49 -13.95 -31.06
CA GLY A 117 -4.65 -12.83 -31.99
C GLY A 117 -4.50 -13.31 -33.44
N PHE A 118 -3.27 -13.71 -33.79
CA PHE A 118 -2.91 -14.23 -35.10
C PHE A 118 -2.26 -15.62 -35.00
N LYS A 119 -2.59 -16.49 -35.96
CA LYS A 119 -1.92 -17.76 -36.21
C LYS A 119 -1.44 -17.79 -37.64
N VAL A 120 -0.13 -17.70 -37.82
CA VAL A 120 0.50 -17.69 -39.13
C VAL A 120 1.19 -19.02 -39.35
N SER A 121 0.91 -19.67 -40.49
CA SER A 121 1.43 -21.02 -40.75
C SER A 121 1.71 -21.23 -42.22
N GLY A 122 2.69 -22.09 -42.51
CA GLY A 122 3.16 -22.37 -43.86
C GLY A 122 4.49 -21.66 -44.17
N ASP A 123 5.03 -21.91 -45.36
CA ASP A 123 6.29 -21.29 -45.80
C ASP A 123 6.01 -19.92 -46.43
N VAL A 124 5.65 -18.95 -45.58
CA VAL A 124 5.22 -17.61 -45.99
C VAL A 124 6.11 -16.51 -45.41
N THR A 125 5.96 -15.28 -45.88
CA THR A 125 6.56 -14.08 -45.31
C THR A 125 5.45 -13.21 -44.71
N PHE A 126 5.54 -12.94 -43.41
CA PHE A 126 4.53 -12.18 -42.67
C PHE A 126 5.15 -10.97 -41.96
N SER A 127 4.51 -9.82 -42.10
CA SER A 127 4.90 -8.58 -41.42
C SER A 127 3.72 -7.95 -40.70
N LEU A 128 3.95 -7.51 -39.45
CA LEU A 128 2.96 -6.82 -38.63
C LEU A 128 3.56 -5.54 -38.04
N ILE A 129 2.95 -4.39 -38.34
CA ILE A 129 3.52 -3.08 -38.01
C ILE A 129 2.50 -2.18 -37.33
N GLY A 130 2.83 -1.65 -36.14
CA GLY A 130 2.08 -0.57 -35.49
C GLY A 130 0.82 -1.01 -34.74
N PHE A 131 0.85 -2.11 -33.99
CA PHE A 131 -0.34 -2.63 -33.30
C PHE A 131 -0.12 -2.86 -31.81
N THR A 132 -1.16 -2.62 -31.02
CA THR A 132 -1.27 -3.20 -29.67
C THR A 132 -2.14 -4.46 -29.73
N ILE A 133 -1.60 -5.63 -29.37
CA ILE A 133 -2.36 -6.88 -29.22
C ILE A 133 -2.51 -7.20 -27.73
N GLN A 134 -3.76 -7.27 -27.27
CA GLN A 134 -4.04 -7.37 -25.84
C GLN A 134 -5.09 -8.40 -25.47
N ARG A 135 -4.99 -8.85 -24.22
CA ARG A 135 -5.98 -9.72 -23.57
C ARG A 135 -6.26 -10.99 -24.38
N CYS A 136 -5.27 -11.58 -25.03
CA CYS A 136 -5.41 -12.87 -25.69
C CYS A 136 -5.14 -14.02 -24.71
N ASN A 137 -5.81 -15.16 -24.91
CA ASN A 137 -5.64 -16.34 -24.06
C ASN A 137 -5.69 -17.62 -24.90
N ALA A 138 -4.54 -18.26 -25.08
CA ALA A 138 -4.38 -19.46 -25.89
C ALA A 138 -3.38 -20.43 -25.25
N GLY A 139 -3.32 -21.69 -25.69
CA GLY A 139 -2.34 -22.65 -25.15
C GLY A 139 -0.90 -22.25 -25.47
N ARG A 140 -0.67 -21.70 -26.68
CA ARG A 140 0.63 -21.27 -27.18
C ARG A 140 0.50 -19.95 -27.93
N GLY A 141 1.39 -18.98 -27.67
CA GLY A 141 1.49 -17.76 -28.48
C GLY A 141 0.18 -16.98 -28.53
N ALA A 142 -0.34 -16.53 -27.38
CA ALA A 142 -1.69 -15.99 -27.35
C ALA A 142 -1.86 -14.72 -28.17
N ALA A 143 -0.86 -13.85 -28.29
CA ALA A 143 -0.98 -12.77 -29.26
C ALA A 143 -0.64 -13.24 -30.68
N LEU A 144 0.45 -13.99 -30.81
CA LEU A 144 0.98 -14.42 -32.09
C LEU A 144 1.55 -15.85 -32.01
N TYR A 145 1.02 -16.73 -32.84
CA TYR A 145 1.53 -18.08 -33.07
C TYR A 145 2.06 -18.19 -34.50
N THR A 146 3.32 -18.60 -34.69
CA THR A 146 3.95 -18.71 -36.03
C THR A 146 4.67 -20.04 -36.24
N THR A 147 4.54 -20.67 -37.42
CA THR A 147 5.23 -21.94 -37.75
C THR A 147 5.78 -22.01 -39.18
N ASN A 148 7.09 -22.26 -39.31
CA ASN A 148 7.83 -22.46 -40.58
C ASN A 148 7.89 -21.26 -41.54
N LEU A 149 7.84 -20.01 -41.04
CA LEU A 149 7.82 -18.79 -41.88
C LEU A 149 8.97 -17.80 -41.62
N ILE A 150 8.98 -16.69 -42.36
CA ILE A 150 9.75 -15.48 -42.06
C ILE A 150 8.79 -14.45 -41.46
N THR A 151 9.02 -14.05 -40.21
CA THR A 151 8.17 -13.07 -39.50
C THR A 151 8.94 -11.79 -39.21
N THR A 152 8.30 -10.63 -39.37
CA THR A 152 8.84 -9.33 -38.96
C THR A 152 7.80 -8.53 -38.18
N LEU A 153 8.16 -8.10 -36.98
CA LEU A 153 7.34 -7.25 -36.11
C LEU A 153 8.03 -5.90 -35.92
N GLU A 154 7.30 -4.81 -36.12
CA GLU A 154 7.80 -3.44 -35.94
C GLU A 154 6.75 -2.58 -35.21
N ASP A 155 7.14 -1.83 -34.19
CA ASP A 155 6.21 -0.99 -33.39
C ASP A 155 5.00 -1.80 -32.90
N VAL A 156 5.26 -2.93 -32.22
CA VAL A 156 4.20 -3.80 -31.69
C VAL A 156 4.21 -3.80 -30.17
N VAL A 157 3.04 -3.67 -29.56
CA VAL A 157 2.86 -3.75 -28.11
C VAL A 157 2.03 -4.98 -27.75
N PHE A 158 2.55 -5.83 -26.89
CA PHE A 158 1.83 -6.96 -26.31
C PHE A 158 1.42 -6.61 -24.88
N LEU A 159 0.12 -6.68 -24.56
CA LEU A 159 -0.41 -6.27 -23.25
C LEU A 159 -1.36 -7.32 -22.66
N GLU A 160 -1.03 -7.84 -21.47
CA GLU A 160 -1.91 -8.75 -20.71
C GLU A 160 -2.36 -10.00 -21.50
N ASN A 161 -1.49 -10.54 -22.37
CA ASN A 161 -1.75 -11.81 -23.05
C ASN A 161 -1.35 -12.98 -22.15
N SER A 162 -2.00 -14.13 -22.34
CA SER A 162 -1.80 -15.30 -21.51
C SER A 162 -1.71 -16.59 -22.30
N ALA A 163 -0.63 -17.34 -22.10
CA ALA A 163 -0.48 -18.68 -22.65
C ALA A 163 0.37 -19.56 -21.76
N ARG A 164 0.29 -20.88 -21.93
CA ARG A 164 1.16 -21.82 -21.21
C ARG A 164 2.60 -21.73 -21.73
N GLU A 165 2.75 -21.61 -23.05
CA GLU A 165 4.03 -21.44 -23.73
C GLU A 165 3.97 -20.20 -24.62
N GLY A 166 4.88 -19.25 -24.40
CA GLY A 166 4.90 -18.03 -25.22
C GLY A 166 3.68 -17.16 -24.96
N ALA A 167 3.59 -16.61 -23.75
CA ALA A 167 2.49 -15.80 -23.23
C ALA A 167 1.95 -14.81 -24.27
N ALA A 168 2.85 -14.11 -24.96
CA ALA A 168 2.54 -13.30 -26.12
C ALA A 168 2.86 -14.04 -27.42
N ILE A 169 4.10 -14.54 -27.58
CA ILE A 169 4.59 -15.07 -28.84
C ILE A 169 5.08 -16.50 -28.69
N TYR A 170 4.61 -17.37 -29.59
CA TYR A 170 5.18 -18.69 -29.82
C TYR A 170 5.57 -18.83 -31.29
N THR A 171 6.83 -19.11 -31.56
CA THR A 171 7.36 -19.19 -32.93
C THR A 171 8.21 -20.43 -33.14
N THR A 172 7.94 -21.12 -34.24
CA THR A 172 8.84 -22.14 -34.84
C THR A 172 9.25 -21.69 -36.25
N SER A 173 9.40 -20.37 -36.43
CA SER A 173 9.72 -19.72 -37.71
C SER A 173 11.18 -19.96 -38.11
N LYS A 174 11.51 -19.88 -39.41
CA LYS A 174 12.90 -19.93 -39.87
C LYS A 174 13.65 -18.66 -39.49
N VAL A 175 13.00 -17.52 -39.69
CA VAL A 175 13.52 -16.18 -39.35
C VAL A 175 12.44 -15.41 -38.59
N PHE A 176 12.79 -14.79 -37.47
CA PHE A 176 11.85 -14.06 -36.63
C PHE A 176 12.46 -12.73 -36.14
N ASN A 177 12.06 -11.63 -36.76
CA ASN A 177 12.62 -10.31 -36.47
C ASN A 177 11.65 -9.46 -35.65
N MET A 178 12.15 -8.79 -34.62
CA MET A 178 11.42 -7.82 -33.80
C MET A 178 12.19 -6.51 -33.74
N ASP A 179 11.53 -5.40 -34.06
CA ASP A 179 12.04 -4.05 -33.86
C ASP A 179 11.03 -3.24 -33.03
N SER A 180 11.53 -2.50 -32.04
CA SER A 180 10.74 -1.52 -31.28
C SER A 180 9.48 -2.13 -30.65
N THR A 181 9.57 -3.38 -30.22
CA THR A 181 8.46 -4.16 -29.68
C THR A 181 8.44 -4.07 -28.14
N ASN A 182 7.26 -3.95 -27.53
CA ASN A 182 7.14 -3.83 -26.07
C ASN A 182 6.20 -4.91 -25.49
N PHE A 183 6.62 -5.54 -24.40
CA PHE A 183 5.82 -6.53 -23.66
C PHE A 183 5.45 -6.00 -22.28
N TYR A 184 4.15 -6.02 -21.94
CA TYR A 184 3.64 -5.57 -20.65
C TYR A 184 2.73 -6.62 -19.99
N LYS A 185 3.11 -7.07 -18.79
CA LYS A 185 2.29 -7.94 -17.91
C LYS A 185 1.77 -9.21 -18.59
N GLN A 186 2.63 -9.97 -19.24
CA GLN A 186 2.20 -11.25 -19.81
C GLN A 186 1.94 -12.27 -18.69
N ARG A 187 1.00 -13.20 -18.88
CA ARG A 187 0.57 -14.17 -17.86
C ARG A 187 0.75 -15.61 -18.31
N GLY A 188 1.49 -16.41 -17.54
CA GLY A 188 1.76 -17.81 -17.88
C GLY A 188 2.92 -17.95 -18.87
N GLY A 189 3.79 -18.95 -18.65
CA GLY A 189 4.95 -19.20 -19.50
C GLY A 189 5.96 -18.05 -19.62
N HIS A 190 6.81 -18.13 -20.65
CA HIS A 190 7.72 -17.05 -21.06
C HIS A 190 7.01 -16.07 -21.99
N SER A 191 7.41 -14.80 -22.03
CA SER A 191 6.78 -13.81 -22.92
C SER A 191 6.89 -14.20 -24.40
N VAL A 192 8.06 -14.72 -24.78
CA VAL A 192 8.38 -15.22 -26.11
C VAL A 192 8.98 -16.63 -26.00
N VAL A 193 8.44 -17.57 -26.78
CA VAL A 193 9.02 -18.90 -26.98
C VAL A 193 9.42 -19.05 -28.44
N MET A 194 10.68 -19.41 -28.69
CA MET A 194 11.25 -19.61 -30.03
C MET A 194 11.83 -21.02 -30.16
N ILE A 195 11.53 -21.75 -31.23
CA ILE A 195 12.03 -23.12 -31.44
C ILE A 195 12.61 -23.24 -32.86
N GLY A 196 13.92 -23.47 -32.96
CA GLY A 196 14.62 -23.62 -34.24
C GLY A 196 14.58 -22.38 -35.15
N SER A 197 14.53 -21.18 -34.57
CA SER A 197 14.46 -19.87 -35.24
C SER A 197 15.76 -19.09 -35.18
N SER A 198 16.11 -18.40 -36.27
CA SER A 198 17.08 -17.30 -36.26
C SER A 198 16.34 -15.99 -36.05
N SER A 199 16.77 -15.15 -35.10
CA SER A 199 15.99 -13.98 -34.71
C SER A 199 16.86 -12.74 -34.50
N ASP A 200 16.42 -11.61 -35.06
CA ASP A 200 17.00 -10.29 -34.75
C ASP A 200 16.02 -9.52 -33.85
N ILE A 201 16.47 -9.12 -32.66
CA ILE A 201 15.65 -8.44 -31.64
C ILE A 201 16.27 -7.08 -31.33
N ILE A 202 15.67 -6.02 -31.86
CA ILE A 202 16.20 -4.66 -31.86
C ILE A 202 15.22 -3.75 -31.10
N ASN A 203 15.73 -2.82 -30.29
CA ASN A 203 14.95 -1.82 -29.54
C ASN A 203 13.74 -2.37 -28.75
N THR A 204 13.81 -3.62 -28.30
CA THR A 204 12.66 -4.34 -27.74
C THR A 204 12.72 -4.34 -26.21
N LYS A 205 11.59 -4.08 -25.54
CA LYS A 205 11.53 -3.97 -24.07
C LYS A 205 10.56 -4.97 -23.45
N PHE A 206 11.02 -5.62 -22.38
CA PHE A 206 10.21 -6.49 -21.54
C PHE A 206 9.97 -5.82 -20.19
N ASN A 207 8.72 -5.49 -19.89
CA ASN A 207 8.34 -4.82 -18.65
C ASN A 207 7.46 -5.75 -17.81
N LEU A 208 7.95 -6.10 -16.61
CA LEU A 208 7.21 -6.76 -15.52
C LEU A 208 6.90 -8.26 -15.72
N ASN A 209 7.79 -9.03 -16.37
CA ASN A 209 7.68 -10.49 -16.44
C ASN A 209 8.94 -11.13 -15.82
N ASP A 210 8.79 -12.24 -15.08
CA ASP A 210 9.93 -12.95 -14.49
C ASP A 210 10.67 -13.83 -15.54
N ASN A 211 10.02 -14.11 -16.67
CA ASN A 211 10.47 -14.97 -17.76
C ASN A 211 10.27 -14.29 -19.12
N ASP A 212 11.31 -13.69 -19.69
CA ASP A 212 11.18 -12.92 -20.93
C ASP A 212 11.21 -13.81 -22.18
N ILE A 213 12.30 -14.56 -22.40
CA ILE A 213 12.49 -15.33 -23.62
C ILE A 213 12.93 -16.78 -23.30
N TYR A 214 12.32 -17.74 -23.98
CA TYR A 214 12.76 -19.13 -24.04
C TYR A 214 13.09 -19.54 -25.47
N CYS A 215 14.19 -20.26 -25.63
CA CYS A 215 14.62 -20.86 -26.88
C CYS A 215 14.66 -22.38 -26.77
N GLU A 216 14.62 -23.05 -27.92
CA GLU A 216 14.94 -24.47 -28.01
C GLU A 216 15.56 -24.74 -29.38
N ASN A 217 16.45 -25.73 -29.45
CA ASN A 217 17.06 -26.22 -30.70
C ASN A 217 17.99 -25.22 -31.41
N GLY A 218 18.85 -24.52 -30.66
CA GLY A 218 20.01 -23.81 -31.22
C GLY A 218 19.72 -22.48 -31.92
N ASN A 219 18.75 -21.72 -31.40
CA ASN A 219 18.37 -20.41 -31.94
C ASN A 219 19.55 -19.43 -31.92
N ILE A 220 19.70 -18.63 -32.98
CA ILE A 220 20.65 -17.49 -33.01
C ILE A 220 19.85 -16.23 -32.75
N ILE A 221 20.18 -15.48 -31.70
CA ILE A 221 19.57 -14.18 -31.41
C ILE A 221 20.61 -13.09 -31.57
N THR A 222 20.38 -12.15 -32.50
CA THR A 222 21.13 -10.89 -32.56
C THR A 222 20.36 -9.82 -31.80
N THR A 223 21.01 -9.11 -30.87
CA THR A 223 20.30 -8.12 -30.03
C THR A 223 21.13 -6.90 -29.67
N ASP A 224 20.47 -5.74 -29.56
CA ASP A 224 20.98 -4.52 -28.89
C ASP A 224 20.29 -4.24 -27.55
N SER A 225 19.33 -5.09 -27.19
CA SER A 225 18.38 -4.87 -26.11
C SER A 225 18.80 -5.64 -24.85
N ILE A 226 18.62 -5.02 -23.69
CA ILE A 226 18.93 -5.62 -22.38
C ILE A 226 17.73 -6.45 -21.94
N PHE A 227 17.89 -7.77 -21.84
CA PHE A 227 16.85 -8.70 -21.38
C PHE A 227 16.89 -8.88 -19.85
N GLY A 228 15.73 -9.14 -19.23
CA GLY A 228 15.61 -9.44 -17.80
C GLY A 228 15.96 -10.89 -17.48
N SER A 229 15.53 -11.85 -18.32
CA SER A 229 15.87 -13.27 -18.21
C SER A 229 15.75 -14.01 -19.54
N ILE A 230 16.78 -14.77 -19.92
CA ILE A 230 16.72 -15.73 -21.04
C ILE A 230 17.04 -17.10 -20.47
N CYS A 231 16.12 -18.04 -20.62
CA CYS A 231 16.29 -19.42 -20.18
C CYS A 231 16.42 -20.30 -21.42
N SER A 232 17.52 -21.08 -21.59
CA SER A 232 17.79 -22.17 -22.59
C SER A 232 19.02 -21.99 -23.52
N ASP A 233 19.20 -22.97 -24.44
CA ASP A 233 20.20 -23.13 -25.52
C ASP A 233 20.18 -22.04 -26.63
N CYS A 234 19.94 -20.77 -26.30
CA CYS A 234 20.09 -19.69 -27.27
C CYS A 234 21.58 -19.37 -27.51
N ASN A 235 22.02 -19.27 -28.76
CA ASN A 235 23.27 -18.61 -29.13
C ASN A 235 23.02 -17.11 -29.30
N ILE A 236 23.55 -16.29 -28.40
CA ILE A 236 23.26 -14.85 -28.40
C ILE A 236 24.46 -14.07 -28.91
N LEU A 237 24.23 -13.30 -29.97
CA LEU A 237 25.20 -12.46 -30.64
C LEU A 237 24.84 -10.98 -30.43
N ASN A 238 25.84 -10.12 -30.26
CA ASN A 238 25.64 -8.68 -30.40
C ASN A 238 25.55 -8.28 -31.88
N GLN A 239 25.25 -7.01 -32.17
CA GLN A 239 25.21 -6.49 -33.55
C GLN A 239 26.53 -6.64 -34.33
N ASP A 240 27.65 -6.82 -33.64
CA ASP A 240 28.97 -7.05 -34.23
C ASP A 240 29.26 -8.55 -34.46
N ASN A 241 28.25 -9.42 -34.32
CA ASN A 241 28.34 -10.89 -34.39
C ASN A 241 29.30 -11.52 -33.34
N GLU A 242 29.59 -10.81 -32.25
CA GLU A 242 30.35 -11.36 -31.13
C GLU A 242 29.39 -12.08 -30.18
N SER A 243 29.77 -13.30 -29.77
CA SER A 243 29.04 -14.06 -28.76
C SER A 243 29.02 -13.28 -27.45
N ILE A 244 27.82 -12.98 -26.93
CA ILE A 244 27.66 -12.39 -25.62
C ILE A 244 27.56 -13.51 -24.60
N ASP A 245 28.57 -13.65 -23.72
CA ASP A 245 28.47 -14.57 -22.58
C ASP A 245 27.53 -13.97 -21.52
N ILE A 246 26.29 -14.47 -21.48
CA ILE A 246 25.23 -13.96 -20.58
C ILE A 246 25.37 -14.50 -19.15
N CYS A 247 26.44 -15.24 -18.83
CA CYS A 247 26.74 -15.67 -17.46
C CYS A 247 27.25 -14.54 -16.51
N GLY A 248 27.14 -13.26 -16.90
CA GLY A 248 27.72 -12.11 -16.21
C GLY A 248 26.83 -11.37 -15.20
N GLY A 249 25.52 -11.65 -15.13
CA GLY A 249 24.58 -10.89 -14.29
C GLY A 249 23.82 -11.76 -13.28
N ARG A 250 24.28 -11.76 -12.02
CA ARG A 250 23.79 -12.55 -10.86
C ARG A 250 24.20 -14.02 -10.85
N LYS A 251 25.26 -14.32 -10.11
CA LYS A 251 25.78 -15.67 -9.83
C LYS A 251 25.24 -16.31 -8.55
N GLU A 252 24.19 -15.78 -7.94
CA GLU A 252 23.63 -16.36 -6.71
C GLU A 252 22.15 -16.68 -6.95
N ASN A 253 21.90 -17.99 -7.12
CA ASN A 253 20.62 -18.69 -7.33
C ASN A 253 20.25 -19.00 -8.79
N ASN A 254 21.01 -19.92 -9.41
CA ASN A 254 20.56 -20.66 -10.58
C ASN A 254 19.81 -21.92 -10.15
N GLU A 255 18.49 -21.85 -10.15
CA GLU A 255 17.60 -22.99 -10.37
C GLU A 255 16.76 -22.68 -11.62
N CYS A 256 17.34 -22.90 -12.81
CA CYS A 256 16.52 -23.21 -13.99
C CYS A 256 16.09 -24.67 -13.82
N ASN A 257 14.97 -24.89 -13.16
CA ASN A 257 14.52 -26.24 -12.82
C ASN A 257 13.76 -26.85 -14.00
N PHE A 258 14.49 -27.52 -14.89
CA PHE A 258 14.06 -28.73 -15.56
C PHE A 258 15.30 -29.64 -15.65
N ASP A 259 15.17 -30.87 -15.18
CA ASP A 259 16.24 -31.86 -15.06
C ASP A 259 17.07 -32.01 -16.34
N GLY A 260 18.40 -31.78 -16.23
CA GLY A 260 19.34 -32.13 -17.29
C GLY A 260 20.56 -31.24 -17.47
N VAL A 261 21.51 -31.30 -16.52
CA VAL A 261 22.96 -31.08 -16.71
C VAL A 261 23.40 -29.86 -17.55
N CYS A 262 23.75 -28.76 -16.87
CA CYS A 262 24.79 -27.84 -17.35
C CYS A 262 26.10 -28.12 -16.62
N GLN A 263 26.96 -28.95 -17.22
CA GLN A 263 28.31 -29.19 -16.72
C GLN A 263 29.29 -28.16 -17.32
N LYS A 264 29.95 -27.48 -16.38
CA LYS A 264 31.07 -26.54 -16.51
C LYS A 264 32.14 -27.00 -17.51
N TRP A 265 32.48 -26.17 -18.50
CA TRP A 265 33.69 -26.37 -19.32
C TRP A 265 34.94 -26.04 -18.50
N VAL A 266 35.83 -27.03 -18.39
CA VAL A 266 37.22 -26.88 -17.96
C VAL A 266 38.07 -26.99 -19.22
N GLU A 267 38.89 -25.96 -19.45
CA GLU A 267 40.01 -26.01 -20.38
C GLU A 267 40.94 -27.16 -19.98
N ASN A 268 40.87 -28.29 -20.68
CA ASN A 268 42.00 -29.10 -21.15
C ASN A 268 41.48 -30.42 -21.72
N GLY A 269 41.81 -30.66 -22.99
CA GLY A 269 41.19 -31.67 -23.84
C GLY A 269 41.14 -33.09 -23.27
N VAL A 270 39.94 -33.68 -23.32
CA VAL A 270 39.70 -35.12 -23.36
C VAL A 270 38.52 -35.36 -24.30
N ASN A 271 38.68 -36.30 -25.24
CA ASN A 271 37.69 -36.68 -26.25
C ASN A 271 36.33 -37.08 -25.65
N CYS A 272 35.24 -36.54 -26.19
CA CYS A 272 33.88 -37.06 -25.95
C CYS A 272 33.71 -38.44 -26.61
N PRO A 273 33.13 -39.44 -25.90
CA PRO A 273 32.65 -40.66 -26.52
C PRO A 273 31.38 -40.36 -27.34
N SER A 274 31.36 -40.83 -28.57
CA SER A 274 30.19 -40.85 -29.45
C SER A 274 29.15 -41.83 -28.94
N ASP A 275 28.13 -41.37 -28.21
CA ASP A 275 26.81 -42.02 -28.20
C ASP A 275 25.79 -41.12 -27.48
N CYS A 276 25.16 -40.23 -28.24
CA CYS A 276 23.93 -39.55 -27.86
C CYS A 276 22.93 -39.71 -29.00
N SER A 277 22.51 -40.96 -29.22
CA SER A 277 21.28 -41.26 -29.95
C SER A 277 20.60 -42.46 -29.32
N LYS A 278 19.71 -42.23 -28.35
CA LYS A 278 18.62 -43.17 -28.08
C LYS A 278 17.35 -42.41 -27.74
N ASN A 279 16.36 -42.64 -28.60
CA ASN A 279 14.94 -42.42 -28.36
C ASN A 279 14.58 -42.89 -26.94
N SER A 280 13.94 -42.03 -26.15
CA SER A 280 13.21 -42.42 -24.95
C SER A 280 11.88 -43.02 -25.38
N ASP A 281 11.81 -44.34 -25.41
CA ASP A 281 10.54 -45.02 -25.17
C ASP A 281 10.13 -44.73 -23.73
N HIS A 282 8.90 -44.25 -23.53
CA HIS A 282 8.32 -43.90 -22.23
C HIS A 282 8.39 -45.09 -21.25
N VAL A 283 9.29 -45.00 -20.27
CA VAL A 283 9.40 -45.94 -19.16
C VAL A 283 9.39 -45.13 -17.86
N CYS A 284 8.43 -45.45 -17.00
CA CYS A 284 8.30 -45.01 -15.60
C CYS A 284 9.67 -44.73 -14.96
N ASN A 285 10.03 -43.45 -14.83
CA ASN A 285 11.41 -43.04 -14.56
C ASN A 285 11.72 -42.82 -13.07
N LYS A 286 10.70 -42.89 -12.20
CA LYS A 286 10.80 -42.74 -10.74
C LYS A 286 11.21 -41.35 -10.26
N ASP A 287 10.90 -40.29 -11.00
CA ASP A 287 11.25 -38.91 -10.67
C ASP A 287 10.26 -38.21 -9.71
N GLY A 288 9.16 -38.88 -9.34
CA GLY A 288 8.09 -38.35 -8.50
C GLY A 288 7.13 -37.40 -9.23
N ILE A 289 7.21 -37.32 -10.56
CA ILE A 289 6.37 -36.48 -11.42
C ILE A 289 5.55 -37.38 -12.33
N CYS A 290 4.25 -37.52 -12.04
CA CYS A 290 3.35 -38.31 -12.87
C CYS A 290 3.15 -37.66 -14.25
N ASP A 291 3.78 -38.22 -15.30
CA ASP A 291 3.83 -37.61 -16.63
C ASP A 291 2.61 -38.03 -17.50
N PRO A 292 1.64 -37.13 -17.75
CA PRO A 292 0.29 -37.50 -18.19
C PRO A 292 0.19 -38.09 -19.61
N SER A 293 1.27 -38.00 -20.40
CA SER A 293 1.36 -38.57 -21.75
C SER A 293 1.76 -40.05 -21.80
N GLY A 294 2.25 -40.63 -20.70
CA GLY A 294 2.73 -42.02 -20.70
C GLY A 294 2.63 -42.74 -19.35
N GLU A 295 2.42 -42.02 -18.26
CA GLU A 295 2.39 -42.55 -16.91
C GLU A 295 0.99 -42.42 -16.30
N SER A 296 0.64 -43.43 -15.52
CA SER A 296 -0.61 -43.59 -14.81
C SER A 296 -0.32 -44.41 -13.57
N PHE A 297 -1.18 -44.33 -12.55
CA PHE A 297 -1.04 -45.18 -11.37
C PHE A 297 -0.90 -46.68 -11.71
N ASP A 298 -1.58 -47.13 -12.77
CA ASP A 298 -1.59 -48.55 -13.17
C ASP A 298 -0.27 -49.03 -13.80
N ASN A 299 0.51 -48.14 -14.42
CA ASN A 299 1.78 -48.50 -15.08
C ASN A 299 3.02 -47.85 -14.43
N CYS A 300 2.84 -46.87 -13.54
CA CYS A 300 3.91 -46.15 -12.86
C CYS A 300 3.50 -45.67 -11.43
N PRO A 301 3.24 -46.60 -10.51
CA PRO A 301 2.72 -46.28 -9.17
C PRO A 301 3.72 -45.60 -8.23
N ASP A 302 5.02 -45.55 -8.60
CA ASP A 302 6.04 -44.87 -7.82
C ASP A 302 6.05 -43.36 -8.09
N ASP A 303 5.61 -42.91 -9.27
CA ASP A 303 5.53 -41.49 -9.67
C ASP A 303 4.12 -40.90 -9.57
N CYS A 304 3.09 -41.74 -9.70
CA CYS A 304 1.69 -41.36 -9.64
C CYS A 304 1.05 -41.80 -8.32
N ASP A 305 0.62 -40.85 -7.46
CA ASP A 305 -0.07 -41.14 -6.18
C ASP A 305 -1.54 -41.57 -6.43
N PRO A 306 -2.04 -42.67 -5.81
CA PRO A 306 -3.44 -43.10 -5.89
C PRO A 306 -4.48 -42.07 -5.41
N LEU A 307 -4.08 -40.98 -4.75
CA LEU A 307 -4.93 -39.84 -4.37
C LEU A 307 -5.20 -38.83 -5.50
N GLN A 308 -4.56 -39.00 -6.67
CA GLN A 308 -4.80 -38.20 -7.88
C GLN A 308 -5.99 -38.74 -8.67
N GLN A 309 -7.21 -38.64 -8.13
CA GLN A 309 -8.39 -39.06 -8.89
C GLN A 309 -8.91 -37.89 -9.75
N PRO A 310 -8.89 -38.00 -11.09
CA PRO A 310 -9.52 -37.01 -11.96
C PRO A 310 -11.01 -36.94 -11.65
N GLY A 311 -11.50 -35.74 -11.33
CA GLY A 311 -12.91 -35.57 -10.97
C GLY A 311 -13.27 -34.13 -10.62
N TRP A 312 -14.55 -33.87 -10.54
CA TRP A 312 -15.13 -32.65 -10.00
C TRP A 312 -15.14 -32.75 -8.48
N LYS A 313 -14.44 -31.84 -7.82
CA LYS A 313 -14.52 -31.73 -6.36
C LYS A 313 -15.87 -31.12 -6.01
N VAL A 314 -16.64 -31.81 -5.16
CA VAL A 314 -17.96 -31.39 -4.69
C VAL A 314 -17.92 -31.20 -3.19
N ASP A 315 -18.14 -29.96 -2.75
CA ASP A 315 -18.33 -29.62 -1.35
C ASP A 315 -19.84 -29.55 -1.03
N TYR A 316 -20.23 -30.18 0.08
CA TYR A 316 -21.62 -30.28 0.54
C TYR A 316 -21.83 -29.46 1.81
N TYR A 317 -22.87 -28.62 1.82
CA TYR A 317 -23.24 -27.80 2.97
C TYR A 317 -24.71 -28.03 3.33
N ALA A 318 -24.98 -28.25 4.62
CA ALA A 318 -26.33 -28.31 5.15
C ALA A 318 -26.51 -27.23 6.21
N MET A 319 -27.61 -26.49 6.12
CA MET A 319 -28.02 -25.63 7.22
C MET A 319 -28.59 -26.51 8.34
N ALA A 320 -27.84 -26.65 9.44
CA ALA A 320 -28.34 -27.36 10.61
C ALA A 320 -29.38 -26.49 11.34
N LEU A 321 -30.66 -26.81 11.17
CA LEU A 321 -31.68 -26.32 12.10
C LEU A 321 -31.45 -27.01 13.44
N LYS A 322 -30.80 -26.33 14.40
CA LYS A 322 -30.88 -26.73 15.81
C LYS A 322 -32.35 -26.67 16.17
N LYS A 323 -33.01 -27.83 16.27
CA LYS A 323 -34.40 -27.93 16.73
C LYS A 323 -34.40 -27.35 18.15
N PRO A 324 -35.02 -26.18 18.42
CA PRO A 324 -35.06 -25.68 19.79
C PRO A 324 -35.86 -26.67 20.63
N PRO A 325 -35.38 -27.06 21.82
CA PRO A 325 -36.20 -27.81 22.76
C PRO A 325 -37.30 -26.86 23.27
N TYR A 326 -38.51 -27.01 22.71
CA TYR A 326 -39.79 -26.49 23.21
C TYR A 326 -39.93 -24.97 23.49
N SER A 327 -40.87 -24.37 22.74
CA SER A 327 -41.70 -23.20 23.09
C SER A 327 -41.02 -21.87 23.49
N SER A 328 -40.32 -21.23 22.54
CA SER A 328 -40.21 -19.76 22.54
C SER A 328 -40.25 -19.26 21.09
N PRO A 329 -41.17 -18.35 20.73
CA PRO A 329 -41.18 -17.74 19.41
C PRO A 329 -40.21 -16.56 19.35
N LEU A 330 -39.42 -16.52 18.26
CA LEU A 330 -38.69 -15.37 17.72
C LEU A 330 -37.36 -15.00 18.39
N TYR A 331 -36.32 -15.81 18.17
CA TYR A 331 -34.94 -15.32 17.99
C TYR A 331 -34.20 -16.27 17.04
N TYR A 332 -33.86 -15.80 15.83
CA TYR A 332 -33.01 -16.51 14.88
C TYR A 332 -31.56 -16.06 15.14
N GLU A 333 -30.76 -16.90 15.78
CA GLU A 333 -29.30 -16.70 15.90
C GLU A 333 -28.59 -17.18 14.62
N GLU A 334 -27.42 -16.60 14.35
CA GLU A 334 -26.53 -16.85 13.19
C GLU A 334 -26.44 -18.33 12.77
N TYR A 335 -26.64 -18.55 11.47
CA TYR A 335 -26.52 -19.85 10.84
C TYR A 335 -25.04 -20.20 10.62
N ASN A 336 -24.50 -21.13 11.41
CA ASN A 336 -23.21 -21.75 11.07
C ASN A 336 -23.43 -22.78 9.94
N GLU A 337 -22.89 -22.49 8.75
CA GLU A 337 -22.81 -23.47 7.66
C GLU A 337 -21.94 -24.66 8.10
N LEU A 338 -22.56 -25.83 8.26
CA LEU A 338 -21.82 -27.05 8.56
C LEU A 338 -21.39 -27.69 7.24
N ARG A 339 -20.09 -27.67 6.93
CA ARG A 339 -19.54 -28.48 5.83
C ARG A 339 -19.72 -29.95 6.19
N VAL A 340 -20.56 -30.66 5.45
CA VAL A 340 -20.97 -32.04 5.77
C VAL A 340 -19.98 -33.04 5.18
N ASP A 341 -19.51 -32.79 3.96
CA ASP A 341 -18.67 -33.74 3.22
C ASP A 341 -17.97 -33.05 2.03
N SER A 342 -16.94 -33.69 1.47
CA SER A 342 -16.27 -33.34 0.21
C SER A 342 -15.98 -34.61 -0.57
N ARG A 343 -16.42 -34.70 -1.83
CA ARG A 343 -16.21 -35.90 -2.68
C ARG A 343 -15.84 -35.53 -4.10
N PHE A 344 -15.15 -36.42 -4.78
CA PHE A 344 -14.88 -36.30 -6.22
C PHE A 344 -15.90 -37.10 -7.01
N ILE A 345 -16.45 -36.51 -8.07
CA ILE A 345 -17.34 -37.18 -9.01
C ILE A 345 -16.78 -37.05 -10.44
N PRO A 346 -16.94 -38.03 -11.33
CA PRO A 346 -16.30 -38.00 -12.65
C PRO A 346 -16.85 -36.90 -13.56
N PHE A 347 -18.10 -36.50 -13.34
CA PHE A 347 -18.83 -35.51 -14.15
C PHE A 347 -19.64 -34.60 -13.24
N PRO A 348 -19.94 -33.34 -13.63
CA PRO A 348 -20.68 -32.39 -12.81
C PRO A 348 -22.18 -32.71 -12.86
N GLN A 349 -22.55 -33.92 -12.41
CA GLN A 349 -23.91 -34.44 -12.40
C GLN A 349 -24.22 -35.12 -11.07
N ILE A 350 -25.23 -34.62 -10.37
CA ILE A 350 -25.71 -35.19 -9.11
C ILE A 350 -27.23 -35.38 -9.22
N LYS A 351 -27.69 -36.59 -8.91
CA LYS A 351 -29.12 -36.90 -8.75
C LYS A 351 -29.47 -37.06 -7.29
N GLY A 352 -30.59 -36.48 -6.85
CA GLY A 352 -31.05 -36.54 -5.47
C GLY A 352 -30.07 -35.91 -4.48
N TYR A 353 -29.50 -34.74 -4.84
CA TYR A 353 -28.55 -34.00 -4.03
C TYR A 353 -29.08 -33.80 -2.60
N MET A 354 -28.48 -34.48 -1.63
CA MET A 354 -28.89 -34.47 -0.23
C MET A 354 -30.40 -34.75 -0.02
N ALA A 355 -31.01 -35.66 -0.79
CA ALA A 355 -32.45 -35.95 -0.75
C ALA A 355 -33.01 -36.39 0.63
N LYS A 356 -32.16 -36.70 1.60
CA LYS A 356 -32.55 -37.03 2.98
C LYS A 356 -32.63 -35.81 3.92
N PHE A 357 -32.25 -34.62 3.45
CA PHE A 357 -32.22 -33.39 4.24
C PHE A 357 -33.43 -32.51 3.92
N TYR A 358 -34.28 -32.28 4.90
CA TYR A 358 -35.47 -31.43 4.80
C TYR A 358 -35.19 -29.92 4.97
N ALA A 359 -33.94 -29.54 5.26
CA ALA A 359 -33.50 -28.15 5.38
C ALA A 359 -32.90 -27.65 4.06
N PRO A 360 -32.75 -26.32 3.87
CA PRO A 360 -31.97 -25.78 2.77
C PRO A 360 -30.54 -26.36 2.77
N VAL A 361 -30.08 -26.72 1.57
CA VAL A 361 -28.75 -27.25 1.32
C VAL A 361 -28.08 -26.43 0.24
N SER A 362 -26.77 -26.30 0.31
CA SER A 362 -25.97 -25.66 -0.73
C SER A 362 -24.75 -26.52 -1.04
N GLY A 363 -24.22 -26.35 -2.25
CA GLY A 363 -23.06 -27.08 -2.72
C GLY A 363 -22.20 -26.26 -3.64
N ARG A 364 -20.95 -26.70 -3.77
CA ARG A 364 -19.95 -26.11 -4.67
C ARG A 364 -19.25 -27.22 -5.44
N MET A 365 -19.25 -27.14 -6.78
CA MET A 365 -18.46 -28.03 -7.63
C MET A 365 -17.35 -27.23 -8.30
N VAL A 366 -16.12 -27.73 -8.27
CA VAL A 366 -14.97 -27.12 -8.97
C VAL A 366 -14.20 -28.16 -9.76
N SER A 367 -13.75 -27.77 -10.96
CA SER A 367 -12.92 -28.60 -11.84
C SER A 367 -12.19 -27.73 -12.87
N GLN A 368 -11.09 -28.27 -13.40
CA GLN A 368 -10.44 -27.76 -14.60
C GLN A 368 -10.82 -28.63 -15.79
N VAL A 369 -11.20 -28.00 -16.89
CA VAL A 369 -11.68 -28.68 -18.10
C VAL A 369 -10.95 -28.17 -19.35
N THR A 370 -10.42 -29.06 -20.17
CA THR A 370 -9.91 -28.76 -21.52
C THR A 370 -10.92 -29.18 -22.57
N ALA A 371 -11.08 -28.36 -23.60
CA ALA A 371 -11.91 -28.71 -24.75
C ALA A 371 -11.19 -29.75 -25.62
N ASN A 372 -11.93 -30.60 -26.34
CA ASN A 372 -11.30 -31.55 -27.26
C ASN A 372 -10.91 -30.93 -28.61
N ARG A 373 -11.39 -29.72 -28.91
CA ARG A 373 -11.05 -28.92 -30.10
C ARG A 373 -11.32 -27.44 -29.83
N ASP A 374 -10.67 -26.56 -30.60
CA ASP A 374 -10.96 -25.13 -30.55
C ASP A 374 -12.35 -24.86 -31.16
N GLY A 375 -13.10 -23.95 -30.55
CA GLY A 375 -14.35 -23.48 -31.12
C GLY A 375 -15.43 -23.18 -30.08
N PHE A 376 -16.65 -22.99 -30.57
CA PHE A 376 -17.77 -22.73 -29.68
C PHE A 376 -18.34 -24.02 -29.11
N TYR A 377 -18.55 -24.01 -27.80
CA TYR A 377 -19.26 -25.03 -27.06
C TYR A 377 -20.58 -24.48 -26.58
N PHE A 378 -21.64 -25.24 -26.77
CA PHE A 378 -22.90 -25.02 -26.10
C PHE A 378 -22.84 -25.73 -24.77
N PHE A 379 -22.86 -24.98 -23.69
CA PHE A 379 -23.03 -25.49 -22.33
C PHE A 379 -24.53 -25.58 -22.04
N LYS A 380 -24.95 -26.69 -21.43
CA LYS A 380 -26.32 -26.93 -21.01
C LYS A 380 -26.34 -27.25 -19.52
N LEU A 381 -27.05 -26.44 -18.75
CA LEU A 381 -27.28 -26.62 -17.33
C LEU A 381 -28.70 -27.16 -17.13
N ASP A 382 -28.80 -28.41 -16.69
CA ASP A 382 -30.05 -29.05 -16.30
C ASP A 382 -30.16 -29.03 -14.77
N THR A 383 -31.22 -28.43 -14.23
CA THR A 383 -31.47 -28.34 -12.77
C THR A 383 -32.90 -28.76 -12.45
N ALA A 384 -33.13 -29.36 -11.29
CA ALA A 384 -34.46 -29.65 -10.74
C ALA A 384 -34.45 -29.25 -9.27
N ASN A 385 -35.30 -28.30 -8.88
CA ASN A 385 -35.37 -27.75 -7.53
C ASN A 385 -34.02 -27.22 -6.97
N ILE A 386 -33.11 -26.76 -7.84
CA ILE A 386 -31.79 -26.21 -7.49
C ILE A 386 -31.61 -24.87 -8.22
N ASP A 387 -31.24 -23.83 -7.49
CA ASP A 387 -30.71 -22.58 -8.03
C ASP A 387 -29.20 -22.75 -8.23
N ALA A 388 -28.65 -22.26 -9.34
CA ALA A 388 -27.24 -22.44 -9.65
C ALA A 388 -26.64 -21.26 -10.41
N VAL A 389 -25.42 -20.90 -10.01
CA VAL A 389 -24.53 -19.97 -10.69
C VAL A 389 -23.31 -20.75 -11.17
N VAL A 390 -23.00 -20.65 -12.46
CA VAL A 390 -21.84 -21.33 -13.06
C VAL A 390 -20.86 -20.28 -13.54
N PHE A 391 -19.62 -20.40 -13.10
CA PHE A 391 -18.50 -19.59 -13.53
C PHE A 391 -17.61 -20.41 -14.48
N VAL A 392 -17.18 -19.80 -15.58
CA VAL A 392 -16.17 -20.34 -16.48
C VAL A 392 -15.05 -19.30 -16.57
N ASN A 393 -13.84 -19.66 -16.13
CA ASN A 393 -12.68 -18.77 -16.01
C ASN A 393 -13.01 -17.50 -15.20
N GLY A 394 -13.71 -17.67 -14.07
CA GLY A 394 -14.14 -16.58 -13.18
C GLY A 394 -15.28 -15.70 -13.71
N ARG A 395 -15.82 -15.96 -14.90
CA ARG A 395 -16.95 -15.21 -15.48
C ARG A 395 -18.26 -15.97 -15.34
N VAL A 396 -19.33 -15.29 -14.95
CA VAL A 396 -20.67 -15.87 -14.84
C VAL A 396 -21.16 -16.29 -16.23
N ALA A 397 -21.27 -17.60 -16.44
CA ALA A 397 -21.85 -18.20 -17.64
C ALA A 397 -23.35 -18.41 -17.46
N PHE A 398 -23.76 -18.90 -16.29
CA PHE A 398 -25.15 -19.13 -15.93
C PHE A 398 -25.47 -18.43 -14.62
N ASP A 399 -26.63 -17.79 -14.57
CA ASP A 399 -27.22 -17.23 -13.36
C ASP A 399 -28.70 -17.61 -13.37
N THR A 400 -29.04 -18.66 -12.63
CA THR A 400 -30.36 -19.28 -12.68
C THR A 400 -30.98 -19.29 -11.29
N TYR A 401 -32.11 -18.59 -11.17
CA TYR A 401 -32.98 -18.61 -10.00
C TYR A 401 -34.32 -19.22 -10.40
N LEU A 402 -34.67 -20.35 -9.78
CA LEU A 402 -35.93 -21.05 -10.00
C LEU A 402 -36.96 -20.66 -8.95
N PRO A 403 -38.23 -20.48 -9.34
CA PRO A 403 -39.31 -20.47 -8.36
C PRO A 403 -39.38 -21.84 -7.66
N GLU A 404 -39.68 -21.84 -6.35
CA GLU A 404 -39.79 -23.05 -5.53
C GLU A 404 -40.70 -24.09 -6.21
N ASN A 405 -40.25 -25.35 -6.23
CA ASN A 405 -40.93 -26.51 -6.83
C ASN A 405 -40.97 -26.56 -8.36
N SER A 406 -40.01 -25.94 -9.04
CA SER A 406 -39.81 -26.12 -10.49
C SER A 406 -39.23 -27.53 -10.78
N PRO A 407 -40.00 -28.43 -11.45
CA PRO A 407 -39.62 -29.83 -11.59
C PRO A 407 -38.40 -30.05 -12.48
N SER A 408 -38.11 -29.14 -13.40
CA SER A 408 -36.90 -29.12 -14.22
C SER A 408 -36.73 -27.78 -14.92
N PHE A 409 -35.51 -27.28 -15.01
CA PHE A 409 -35.12 -26.14 -15.81
C PHE A 409 -33.86 -26.45 -16.59
N VAL A 410 -33.86 -26.05 -17.86
CA VAL A 410 -32.76 -26.28 -18.79
C VAL A 410 -32.35 -24.93 -19.36
N ASN A 411 -31.09 -24.56 -19.20
CA ASN A 411 -30.53 -23.34 -19.77
C ASN A 411 -29.33 -23.67 -20.66
N GLU A 412 -29.18 -22.93 -21.75
CA GLU A 412 -28.11 -23.13 -22.72
C GLU A 412 -27.33 -21.83 -22.95
N ARG A 413 -26.00 -21.93 -23.01
CA ARG A 413 -25.08 -20.82 -23.25
C ARG A 413 -23.97 -21.22 -24.19
N LYS A 414 -23.69 -20.38 -25.19
CA LYS A 414 -22.61 -20.59 -26.16
C LYS A 414 -21.34 -19.88 -25.67
N LEU A 415 -20.28 -20.64 -25.41
CA LEU A 415 -18.98 -20.15 -24.94
C LEU A 415 -17.86 -20.57 -25.91
N LEU A 416 -16.82 -19.75 -26.05
CA LEU A 416 -15.64 -20.09 -26.85
C LEU A 416 -14.63 -20.82 -25.97
N MET A 417 -14.23 -22.03 -26.34
CA MET A 417 -13.24 -22.83 -25.63
C MET A 417 -12.05 -23.11 -26.55
N ALA A 418 -10.87 -23.21 -25.96
CA ALA A 418 -9.65 -23.62 -26.65
C ALA A 418 -9.24 -25.03 -26.20
N LYS A 419 -8.77 -25.85 -27.13
CA LYS A 419 -8.43 -27.27 -26.93
C LYS A 419 -7.36 -27.45 -25.85
N ASP A 420 -6.32 -26.64 -25.93
CA ASP A 420 -5.11 -26.80 -25.12
C ASP A 420 -5.07 -25.82 -23.94
N VAL A 421 -6.22 -25.26 -23.55
CA VAL A 421 -6.36 -24.35 -22.41
C VAL A 421 -7.26 -25.00 -21.37
N ALA A 422 -6.70 -25.27 -20.19
CA ALA A 422 -7.50 -25.64 -19.03
C ALA A 422 -8.38 -24.44 -18.65
N SER A 423 -9.68 -24.67 -18.63
CA SER A 423 -10.66 -23.70 -18.19
C SER A 423 -11.16 -24.09 -16.80
N ASP A 424 -11.08 -23.16 -15.86
CA ASP A 424 -11.61 -23.32 -14.52
C ASP A 424 -13.14 -23.22 -14.60
N ILE A 425 -13.84 -24.23 -14.11
CA ILE A 425 -15.29 -24.20 -13.97
C ILE A 425 -15.67 -24.38 -12.51
N GLU A 426 -16.48 -23.45 -12.04
CA GLU A 426 -17.05 -23.45 -10.71
C GLU A 426 -18.59 -23.40 -10.79
N ILE A 427 -19.26 -24.24 -10.02
CA ILE A 427 -20.72 -24.28 -9.92
C ILE A 427 -21.08 -24.09 -8.46
N VAL A 428 -21.72 -22.96 -8.13
CA VAL A 428 -22.27 -22.71 -6.80
C VAL A 428 -23.78 -22.89 -6.89
N PHE A 429 -24.35 -23.72 -6.03
CA PHE A 429 -25.77 -24.04 -6.11
C PHE A 429 -26.42 -24.19 -4.74
N ILE A 430 -27.72 -23.88 -4.67
CA ILE A 430 -28.53 -23.94 -3.44
C ILE A 430 -29.89 -24.56 -3.75
N SER A 431 -30.43 -25.32 -2.81
CA SER A 431 -31.79 -25.82 -2.87
C SER A 431 -32.52 -25.56 -1.57
N ARG A 432 -33.73 -25.01 -1.67
CA ARG A 432 -34.66 -24.80 -0.56
C ARG A 432 -35.77 -25.85 -0.48
N SER A 433 -35.95 -26.61 -1.56
CA SER A 433 -37.02 -27.62 -1.67
C SER A 433 -36.57 -28.93 -1.05
N ASP A 434 -37.48 -29.72 -0.46
CA ASP A 434 -37.25 -31.10 -0.03
C ASP A 434 -37.55 -32.15 -1.12
N ASN A 435 -37.96 -31.70 -2.32
CA ASN A 435 -38.17 -32.56 -3.48
C ASN A 435 -36.86 -33.13 -4.05
N GLN A 436 -36.96 -33.90 -5.13
CA GLN A 436 -35.79 -34.38 -5.87
C GLN A 436 -34.96 -33.20 -6.39
N ARG A 437 -33.68 -33.18 -5.99
CA ARG A 437 -32.70 -32.13 -6.28
C ARG A 437 -31.68 -32.67 -7.27
N ASP A 438 -31.80 -32.30 -8.54
CA ASP A 438 -30.89 -32.78 -9.58
C ASP A 438 -30.15 -31.60 -10.21
N ILE A 439 -28.86 -31.77 -10.49
CA ILE A 439 -28.04 -30.80 -11.23
C ILE A 439 -27.14 -31.57 -12.20
N ALA A 440 -27.04 -31.09 -13.44
CA ALA A 440 -26.11 -31.61 -14.44
C ALA A 440 -25.60 -30.47 -15.33
N LEU A 441 -24.28 -30.37 -15.50
CA LEU A 441 -23.66 -29.52 -16.51
C LEU A 441 -23.11 -30.40 -17.64
N GLN A 442 -23.53 -30.09 -18.86
CA GLN A 442 -23.13 -30.80 -20.07
C GLN A 442 -22.65 -29.80 -21.12
N TRP A 443 -21.90 -30.26 -22.10
CA TRP A 443 -21.52 -29.44 -23.25
C TRP A 443 -21.58 -30.21 -24.57
N ARG A 444 -21.56 -29.48 -25.69
CA ARG A 444 -21.28 -30.02 -27.02
C ARG A 444 -20.54 -28.99 -27.84
N HIS A 445 -19.65 -29.43 -28.71
CA HIS A 445 -19.07 -28.53 -29.70
C HIS A 445 -20.14 -28.11 -30.73
N GLU A 446 -20.00 -26.94 -31.36
CA GLU A 446 -20.98 -26.44 -32.34
C GLU A 446 -21.19 -27.37 -33.53
N SER A 447 -20.17 -28.16 -33.89
CA SER A 447 -20.26 -29.19 -34.95
C SER A 447 -20.88 -30.52 -34.49
N GLU A 448 -21.23 -30.65 -33.21
CA GLU A 448 -21.77 -31.88 -32.62
C GLU A 448 -23.25 -31.67 -32.24
N SER A 449 -24.08 -32.69 -32.44
CA SER A 449 -25.53 -32.62 -32.15
C SER A 449 -25.90 -33.05 -30.73
N GLU A 450 -25.03 -33.79 -30.04
CA GLU A 450 -25.34 -34.42 -28.76
C GLU A 450 -24.55 -33.79 -27.61
N TYR A 451 -25.25 -33.52 -26.50
CA TYR A 451 -24.63 -33.09 -25.24
C TYR A 451 -23.93 -34.25 -24.55
N ARG A 452 -22.73 -33.99 -24.06
CA ARG A 452 -21.93 -34.93 -23.27
C ARG A 452 -21.58 -34.31 -21.92
N PRO A 453 -21.47 -35.11 -20.86
CA PRO A 453 -20.93 -34.63 -19.58
C PRO A 453 -19.52 -34.06 -19.76
N ILE A 454 -19.18 -33.04 -18.98
CA ILE A 454 -17.88 -32.37 -19.07
C ILE A 454 -16.84 -33.17 -18.27
N PRO A 455 -15.83 -33.78 -18.92
CA PRO A 455 -14.77 -34.50 -18.21
C PRO A 455 -13.91 -33.52 -17.40
N SER A 456 -13.51 -33.92 -16.20
CA SER A 456 -12.55 -33.20 -15.36
C SER A 456 -11.13 -33.70 -15.64
N PHE A 457 -10.16 -32.79 -15.65
CA PHE A 457 -8.73 -33.11 -15.65
C PHE A 457 -8.08 -32.70 -14.33
N TYR A 458 -8.87 -32.49 -13.28
CA TYR A 458 -8.38 -31.99 -11.99
C TYR A 458 -7.31 -32.93 -11.43
N ILE A 459 -6.05 -32.50 -11.48
CA ILE A 459 -4.93 -33.12 -10.77
C ILE A 459 -4.96 -32.53 -9.36
N ASN A 460 -5.18 -33.37 -8.35
CA ASN A 460 -4.90 -33.00 -6.97
C ASN A 460 -3.39 -32.77 -6.85
N GLN A 461 -2.93 -31.54 -7.02
CA GLN A 461 -1.73 -31.04 -6.36
C GLN A 461 -2.14 -29.86 -5.49
N VAL A 462 -2.50 -30.12 -4.24
CA VAL A 462 -2.09 -29.27 -3.12
C VAL A 462 -2.09 -30.13 -1.84
N THR A 463 -1.06 -30.95 -1.63
CA THR A 463 -0.76 -31.46 -0.27
C THR A 463 0.29 -30.63 0.46
N SER A 464 0.86 -29.60 -0.20
CA SER A 464 1.66 -28.57 0.47
C SER A 464 1.02 -27.21 0.21
N TYR A 465 0.41 -26.63 1.25
CA TYR A 465 0.06 -25.21 1.31
C TYR A 465 1.37 -24.41 1.20
N ASN A 466 1.75 -24.06 -0.02
CA ASN A 466 3.00 -23.37 -0.29
C ASN A 466 2.70 -21.92 -0.67
N CYS A 467 2.74 -21.04 0.33
CA CYS A 467 2.66 -19.62 0.07
C CYS A 467 3.77 -19.15 -0.90
N GLY A 468 3.36 -18.44 -1.95
CA GLY A 468 4.18 -18.00 -3.08
C GLY A 468 4.11 -18.89 -4.32
N ASP A 469 3.17 -19.84 -4.41
CA ASP A 469 2.98 -20.70 -5.59
C ASP A 469 2.03 -20.10 -6.64
N GLY A 470 1.48 -18.90 -6.37
CA GLY A 470 0.51 -18.22 -7.24
C GLY A 470 -0.92 -18.74 -7.11
N VAL A 471 -1.19 -19.71 -6.22
CA VAL A 471 -2.50 -20.31 -6.00
C VAL A 471 -2.96 -20.03 -4.58
N CYS A 472 -4.07 -19.31 -4.43
CA CYS A 472 -4.68 -19.10 -3.12
C CYS A 472 -5.37 -20.39 -2.63
N ASN A 473 -4.59 -21.31 -2.06
CA ASN A 473 -5.05 -22.61 -1.57
C ASN A 473 -5.08 -22.70 -0.02
N ASP A 474 -4.63 -21.65 0.69
CA ASP A 474 -4.59 -21.59 2.14
C ASP A 474 -5.96 -21.57 2.83
N GLN A 475 -5.99 -22.04 4.09
CA GLN A 475 -7.21 -22.10 4.89
C GLN A 475 -7.84 -20.72 5.14
N THR A 476 -7.01 -19.67 5.22
CA THR A 476 -7.48 -18.29 5.35
C THR A 476 -6.69 -17.38 4.42
N PRO A 477 -7.34 -16.48 3.63
CA PRO A 477 -6.63 -15.55 2.74
C PRO A 477 -5.52 -14.73 3.41
N ASP A 478 -5.64 -14.48 4.71
CA ASP A 478 -4.68 -13.72 5.52
C ASP A 478 -3.35 -14.46 5.77
N SER A 479 -3.32 -15.80 5.69
CA SER A 479 -2.12 -16.59 6.02
C SER A 479 -1.08 -16.60 4.90
N CYS A 480 -1.51 -16.37 3.66
CA CYS A 480 -0.62 -16.11 2.54
C CYS A 480 -1.14 -14.97 1.68
N MET A 481 -0.80 -13.75 2.08
CA MET A 481 -1.13 -12.58 1.29
C MET A 481 -0.52 -12.59 -0.12
N ILE A 482 0.61 -13.28 -0.32
CA ILE A 482 1.31 -13.34 -1.62
C ILE A 482 0.34 -13.84 -2.71
N ASP A 483 -0.29 -14.98 -2.48
CA ASP A 483 -1.19 -15.60 -3.46
C ASP A 483 -2.64 -15.15 -3.29
N CYS A 484 -3.06 -14.85 -2.05
CA CYS A 484 -4.46 -14.59 -1.70
C CYS A 484 -4.86 -13.12 -1.65
N HIS A 485 -3.97 -12.17 -1.98
CA HIS A 485 -4.28 -10.72 -1.87
C HIS A 485 -5.58 -10.30 -2.55
N SER A 486 -5.97 -10.96 -3.65
CA SER A 486 -7.20 -10.65 -4.40
C SER A 486 -8.50 -11.06 -3.69
N LEU A 487 -8.41 -11.92 -2.67
CA LEU A 487 -9.56 -12.43 -1.91
C LEU A 487 -9.77 -11.72 -0.56
N ILE A 488 -8.79 -10.91 -0.12
CA ILE A 488 -8.85 -10.22 1.19
C ILE A 488 -9.91 -9.12 1.17
N GLU A 489 -10.01 -8.36 0.07
CA GLU A 489 -10.99 -7.29 -0.10
C GLU A 489 -11.78 -7.47 -1.40
N LYS A 490 -13.09 -7.25 -1.32
CA LYS A 490 -13.98 -7.33 -2.48
C LYS A 490 -13.88 -6.03 -3.30
N ILE A 491 -13.57 -6.15 -4.59
CA ILE A 491 -13.59 -5.02 -5.52
C ILE A 491 -15.03 -4.61 -5.79
N CYS A 492 -15.35 -3.33 -5.58
CA CYS A 492 -16.68 -2.79 -5.81
C CYS A 492 -16.68 -1.59 -6.76
N PRO A 493 -17.84 -1.23 -7.36
CA PRO A 493 -17.94 -0.06 -8.22
C PRO A 493 -17.59 1.25 -7.51
N ALA A 494 -16.84 2.13 -8.19
CA ALA A 494 -16.47 3.44 -7.65
C ALA A 494 -17.62 4.44 -7.59
N GLN A 495 -18.67 4.24 -8.39
CA GLN A 495 -19.87 5.07 -8.38
C GLN A 495 -20.88 4.53 -7.38
N SER A 496 -21.50 5.43 -6.62
CA SER A 496 -22.64 5.05 -5.80
C SER A 496 -23.73 4.50 -6.70
N PRO A 497 -24.39 3.39 -6.32
CA PRO A 497 -25.55 2.94 -7.06
C PRO A 497 -26.62 4.04 -7.02
N PRO A 498 -27.46 4.17 -8.08
CA PRO A 498 -28.53 5.17 -8.09
C PRO A 498 -29.38 5.02 -6.83
N ALA A 499 -29.68 6.13 -6.14
CA ALA A 499 -30.53 6.06 -4.97
C ALA A 499 -31.90 5.53 -5.37
N LYS A 500 -32.38 4.51 -4.65
CA LYS A 500 -33.75 4.03 -4.83
C LYS A 500 -34.68 5.17 -4.46
N LEU A 501 -35.36 5.77 -5.44
CA LEU A 501 -36.50 6.63 -5.14
C LEU A 501 -37.51 5.81 -4.32
N GLN A 502 -38.18 6.46 -3.36
CA GLN A 502 -39.22 5.83 -2.55
C GLN A 502 -40.20 5.05 -3.43
N ASP A 503 -40.75 3.95 -2.91
CA ASP A 503 -41.61 3.00 -3.63
C ASP A 503 -42.76 3.67 -4.40
N PHE A 504 -43.19 4.88 -4.00
CA PHE A 504 -44.15 5.73 -4.71
C PHE A 504 -43.76 6.04 -6.18
N TYR A 505 -42.46 6.16 -6.49
CA TYR A 505 -41.95 6.34 -7.86
C TYR A 505 -41.66 5.01 -8.56
N GLN A 506 -41.67 3.90 -7.82
CA GLN A 506 -41.45 2.55 -8.36
C GLN A 506 -42.75 1.88 -8.81
N GLU A 507 -43.92 2.50 -8.60
CA GLU A 507 -45.17 1.89 -9.04
C GLU A 507 -45.15 1.62 -10.56
N PRO A 508 -45.21 0.35 -10.99
CA PRO A 508 -44.97 -0.07 -12.38
C PRO A 508 -46.00 0.46 -13.38
N HIS A 509 -47.06 1.12 -12.91
CA HIS A 509 -48.12 1.70 -13.70
C HIS A 509 -47.84 3.12 -14.20
N LYS A 510 -46.77 3.77 -13.73
CA LYS A 510 -46.35 5.10 -14.21
C LYS A 510 -44.93 5.04 -14.77
N LYS A 511 -44.78 4.43 -15.96
CA LYS A 511 -43.58 4.55 -16.80
C LYS A 511 -43.43 5.98 -17.35
N ASP A 512 -43.35 6.94 -16.45
CA ASP A 512 -43.03 8.32 -16.78
C ASP A 512 -41.53 8.41 -17.06
N THR A 513 -41.17 8.99 -18.20
CA THR A 513 -39.80 9.31 -18.58
C THR A 513 -39.09 10.11 -17.48
N LEU A 514 -39.80 10.99 -16.78
CA LEU A 514 -39.27 11.76 -15.65
C LEU A 514 -38.92 10.86 -14.46
N GLY A 515 -39.78 9.92 -14.08
CA GLY A 515 -39.49 8.96 -13.01
C GLY A 515 -38.30 8.04 -13.35
N THR A 516 -38.18 7.65 -14.62
CA THR A 516 -37.04 6.84 -15.12
C THR A 516 -35.74 7.65 -15.18
N LEU A 517 -35.80 8.92 -15.57
CA LEU A 517 -34.65 9.83 -15.55
C LEU A 517 -34.21 10.15 -14.13
N LEU A 518 -35.14 10.35 -13.20
CA LEU A 518 -34.84 10.58 -11.78
C LEU A 518 -34.25 9.34 -11.10
N ASN A 519 -34.70 8.12 -11.47
CA ASN A 519 -34.12 6.87 -10.95
C ASN A 519 -32.70 6.56 -11.48
N ASN A 520 -32.26 7.21 -12.56
CA ASN A 520 -30.92 7.05 -13.13
C ASN A 520 -29.97 8.20 -12.74
N GLN A 521 -30.37 9.11 -11.85
CA GLN A 521 -29.47 10.16 -11.37
C GLN A 521 -28.55 9.59 -10.31
N TYR A 522 -27.27 9.48 -10.67
CA TYR A 522 -26.19 9.23 -9.72
C TYR A 522 -26.09 10.38 -8.74
N ILE A 523 -25.96 10.05 -7.45
CA ILE A 523 -25.71 11.04 -6.42
C ILE A 523 -24.22 11.35 -6.41
N PHE A 524 -23.86 12.64 -6.48
CA PHE A 524 -22.47 13.06 -6.38
C PHE A 524 -21.89 12.67 -5.02
N SER A 525 -20.63 12.21 -4.99
CA SER A 525 -19.92 12.01 -3.73
C SER A 525 -19.66 13.34 -3.03
N GLN A 526 -19.66 13.33 -1.70
CA GLN A 526 -19.35 14.52 -0.89
C GLN A 526 -18.01 15.13 -1.32
N PRO A 527 -17.95 16.44 -1.68
CA PRO A 527 -16.70 17.08 -2.05
C PRO A 527 -15.61 16.90 -0.98
N GLY A 528 -14.40 16.53 -1.43
CA GLY A 528 -13.24 16.26 -0.56
C GLY A 528 -13.21 14.87 0.10
N VAL A 529 -14.26 14.06 0.01
CA VAL A 529 -14.30 12.75 0.70
C VAL A 529 -13.18 11.80 0.29
N HIS A 530 -12.70 11.92 -0.95
CA HIS A 530 -11.63 11.09 -1.49
C HIS A 530 -10.28 11.32 -0.80
N TYR A 531 -10.03 12.48 -0.17
CA TYR A 531 -8.80 12.71 0.61
C TYR A 531 -8.66 11.69 1.75
N MET A 532 -9.78 11.24 2.32
CA MET A 532 -9.79 10.24 3.39
C MET A 532 -9.27 8.88 2.93
N SER A 533 -9.27 8.60 1.62
CA SER A 533 -8.74 7.34 1.06
C SER A 533 -7.22 7.29 1.00
N HIS A 534 -6.54 8.44 1.10
CA HIS A 534 -5.11 8.56 0.87
C HIS A 534 -4.33 8.55 2.19
N GLY A 535 -3.16 7.91 2.18
CA GLY A 535 -2.21 8.05 3.28
C GLY A 535 -1.45 9.38 3.20
N ILE A 536 -0.78 9.74 4.29
CA ILE A 536 -0.09 11.02 4.48
C ILE A 536 1.38 10.74 4.78
N ASP A 537 2.27 11.49 4.16
CA ASP A 537 3.68 11.47 4.49
C ASP A 537 3.95 12.25 5.78
N ILE A 538 4.52 11.60 6.78
CA ILE A 538 4.77 12.22 8.10
C ILE A 538 5.63 13.48 8.02
N ALA A 539 6.60 13.56 7.11
CA ALA A 539 7.55 14.66 7.07
C ALA A 539 6.95 15.91 6.44
N THR A 540 6.13 15.74 5.41
CA THR A 540 5.52 16.84 4.66
C THR A 540 4.12 17.19 5.14
N GLY A 541 3.40 16.22 5.72
CA GLY A 541 1.98 16.34 6.05
C GLY A 541 1.06 16.31 4.83
N VAL A 542 1.59 15.97 3.65
CA VAL A 542 0.86 15.97 2.37
C VAL A 542 0.35 14.56 2.07
N ALA A 543 -0.87 14.48 1.55
CA ALA A 543 -1.47 13.23 1.10
C ALA A 543 -0.68 12.62 -0.08
N ARG A 544 -0.51 11.31 -0.08
CA ARG A 544 0.11 10.56 -1.17
C ARG A 544 -0.94 10.18 -2.21
N PRO A 545 -0.59 10.16 -3.50
CA PRO A 545 -1.57 9.90 -4.57
C PRO A 545 -2.11 8.46 -4.56
N SER A 546 -1.41 7.51 -3.93
CA SER A 546 -1.85 6.12 -3.87
C SER A 546 -2.85 5.93 -2.72
N PRO A 547 -4.08 5.44 -2.98
CA PRO A 547 -5.09 5.26 -1.94
C PRO A 547 -4.78 4.03 -1.09
N ILE A 548 -4.87 4.19 0.23
CA ILE A 548 -4.78 3.11 1.22
C ILE A 548 -6.14 2.46 1.46
N PHE A 549 -7.24 3.21 1.31
CA PHE A 549 -8.59 2.70 1.54
C PHE A 549 -9.40 2.64 0.25
N ASP A 550 -10.29 1.66 0.20
CA ASP A 550 -11.29 1.55 -0.85
C ASP A 550 -12.62 2.19 -0.44
N LEU A 551 -12.92 3.35 -1.02
CA LEU A 551 -14.15 4.11 -0.82
C LEU A 551 -15.25 3.78 -1.86
N THR A 552 -15.20 2.60 -2.47
CA THR A 552 -16.21 2.09 -3.43
C THR A 552 -17.52 1.63 -2.75
N TYR A 553 -18.56 1.41 -3.55
CA TYR A 553 -19.91 1.10 -3.11
C TYR A 553 -20.29 -0.33 -3.48
N CYS A 554 -20.24 -1.26 -2.52
CA CYS A 554 -20.48 -2.69 -2.79
C CYS A 554 -21.95 -3.09 -2.88
N ASP A 555 -22.83 -2.35 -2.21
CA ASP A 555 -24.25 -2.59 -2.20
C ASP A 555 -25.02 -1.26 -2.11
N ASN A 556 -26.32 -1.30 -2.42
CA ASN A 556 -27.17 -0.11 -2.40
C ASN A 556 -27.62 0.29 -0.99
N THR A 557 -27.07 -0.34 0.06
CA THR A 557 -27.55 -0.20 1.45
C THR A 557 -26.49 0.37 2.40
N SER A 558 -25.22 0.39 1.99
CA SER A 558 -24.09 0.69 2.88
C SER A 558 -23.62 2.15 2.87
N PHE A 559 -24.16 3.02 2.00
CA PHE A 559 -23.77 4.42 1.96
C PHE A 559 -24.76 5.32 2.69
N THR A 560 -24.24 6.42 3.25
CA THR A 560 -25.07 7.44 3.88
C THR A 560 -25.24 8.63 2.94
N ILE A 561 -26.30 9.40 3.17
CA ILE A 561 -26.60 10.59 2.39
C ILE A 561 -26.48 11.81 3.31
N VAL A 562 -25.78 12.83 2.84
CA VAL A 562 -25.70 14.13 3.53
C VAL A 562 -26.40 15.19 2.67
N GLN A 563 -27.27 15.98 3.32
CA GLN A 563 -27.98 17.07 2.65
C GLN A 563 -27.17 18.35 2.78
N ASP A 564 -27.02 19.05 1.64
CA ASP A 564 -26.44 20.38 1.57
C ASP A 564 -27.55 21.41 1.39
N PRO A 565 -28.08 21.98 2.48
CA PRO A 565 -29.16 22.97 2.40
C PRO A 565 -28.71 24.26 1.73
N TYR A 566 -27.41 24.56 1.70
CA TYR A 566 -26.88 25.80 1.12
C TYR A 566 -26.92 25.75 -0.41
N ARG A 567 -26.76 24.57 -0.99
CA ARG A 567 -26.82 24.34 -2.44
C ARG A 567 -28.09 23.68 -2.93
N SER A 568 -28.97 23.26 -2.00
CA SER A 568 -30.12 22.41 -2.32
C SER A 568 -29.69 21.13 -3.04
N LEU A 569 -28.55 20.56 -2.61
CA LEU A 569 -27.99 19.34 -3.16
C LEU A 569 -27.94 18.24 -2.10
N VAL A 570 -27.72 17.03 -2.59
CA VAL A 570 -27.60 15.83 -1.78
C VAL A 570 -26.35 15.10 -2.23
N TYR A 571 -25.51 14.68 -1.29
CA TYR A 571 -24.29 13.95 -1.60
C TYR A 571 -24.28 12.56 -0.96
N SER A 572 -23.64 11.60 -1.63
CA SER A 572 -23.39 10.26 -1.10
C SER A 572 -22.06 10.24 -0.34
N VAL A 573 -22.04 9.58 0.81
CA VAL A 573 -20.87 9.36 1.64
C VAL A 573 -20.60 7.85 1.66
N PRO A 574 -19.40 7.40 1.22
CA PRO A 574 -19.04 5.98 1.21
C PRO A 574 -19.20 5.29 2.57
N PRO A 575 -19.37 3.96 2.59
CA PRO A 575 -19.35 3.18 3.82
C PRO A 575 -18.07 3.43 4.63
N GLY A 576 -18.17 3.39 5.96
CA GLY A 576 -17.05 3.65 6.86
C GLY A 576 -16.68 5.12 7.05
N LEU A 577 -17.32 6.04 6.32
CA LEU A 577 -17.17 7.48 6.53
C LEU A 577 -18.43 8.12 7.10
N HIS A 578 -18.23 9.11 7.95
CA HIS A 578 -19.28 10.02 8.41
C HIS A 578 -18.92 11.44 7.96
N ALA A 579 -19.86 12.14 7.31
CA ALA A 579 -19.65 13.51 6.87
C ALA A 579 -20.77 14.44 7.33
N GLN A 580 -20.40 15.65 7.76
CA GLN A 580 -21.30 16.72 8.16
C GLN A 580 -20.97 17.99 7.37
N ILE A 581 -21.97 18.56 6.70
CA ILE A 581 -21.82 19.83 6.00
C ILE A 581 -22.03 20.98 6.99
N ALA A 582 -21.04 21.87 7.09
CA ALA A 582 -21.04 22.99 8.03
C ALA A 582 -20.18 24.14 7.45
N PRO A 583 -20.62 24.77 6.34
CA PRO A 583 -19.83 25.81 5.72
C PRO A 583 -19.72 27.03 6.63
N LYS A 584 -18.49 27.50 6.83
CA LYS A 584 -18.15 28.68 7.61
C LYS A 584 -16.92 29.34 6.98
N CYS A 585 -17.12 30.51 6.37
CA CYS A 585 -16.05 31.32 5.80
C CYS A 585 -16.19 32.74 6.35
N THR A 586 -15.52 33.01 7.46
CA THR A 586 -15.44 34.34 8.07
C THR A 586 -14.04 34.90 7.82
N MET A 587 -13.89 36.22 7.65
CA MET A 587 -12.58 36.87 7.58
C MET A 587 -11.96 37.02 8.98
N ASP A 588 -12.02 35.95 9.76
CA ASP A 588 -11.41 35.88 11.08
C ASP A 588 -10.00 35.31 10.90
N PHE A 589 -9.00 36.13 11.19
CA PHE A 589 -7.60 35.72 11.13
C PHE A 589 -7.20 35.11 12.47
N THR A 590 -6.51 33.97 12.42
CA THR A 590 -5.87 33.37 13.60
C THR A 590 -4.37 33.47 13.45
N THR A 591 -3.74 34.23 14.35
CA THR A 591 -2.29 34.42 14.38
C THR A 591 -1.67 33.60 15.51
N LYS A 592 -0.65 32.79 15.18
CA LYS A 592 0.16 32.01 16.12
C LYS A 592 1.63 32.40 15.98
N SER A 593 2.31 32.63 17.10
CA SER A 593 3.74 32.95 17.12
C SER A 593 4.56 31.78 17.62
N TYR A 594 5.73 31.59 17.01
CA TYR A 594 6.66 30.51 17.28
C TYR A 594 8.07 31.08 17.49
N ALA A 595 8.87 30.45 18.35
CA ALA A 595 10.26 30.85 18.52
C ALA A 595 11.11 30.49 17.30
N ASN A 596 10.78 29.40 16.61
CA ASN A 596 11.42 28.99 15.36
C ASN A 596 10.57 27.93 14.61
N SER A 597 11.01 27.59 13.39
CA SER A 597 10.40 26.61 12.50
C SER A 597 10.36 25.20 13.08
N ALA A 598 11.29 24.85 13.98
CA ALA A 598 11.27 23.56 14.68
C ALA A 598 10.16 23.50 15.74
N GLN A 599 9.94 24.59 16.49
CA GLN A 599 8.78 24.71 17.38
C GLN A 599 7.47 24.68 16.59
N MET A 600 7.42 25.39 15.46
CA MET A 600 6.26 25.37 14.55
C MET A 600 5.93 23.95 14.08
N ALA A 601 6.92 23.20 13.59
CA ALA A 601 6.73 21.80 13.17
C ALA A 601 6.20 20.93 14.30
N ARG A 602 6.77 21.08 15.51
CA ARG A 602 6.36 20.33 16.70
C ARG A 602 4.92 20.64 17.08
N GLU A 603 4.54 21.91 17.18
CA GLU A 603 3.17 22.28 17.56
C GLU A 603 2.16 21.84 16.51
N GLN A 604 2.44 22.02 15.21
CA GLN A 604 1.59 21.50 14.15
C GLN A 604 1.45 19.98 14.21
N SER A 605 2.50 19.26 14.62
CA SER A 605 2.47 17.81 14.82
C SER A 605 1.55 17.41 15.97
N LEU A 606 1.60 18.15 17.09
CA LEU A 606 0.75 17.91 18.26
C LEU A 606 -0.73 18.18 17.91
N THR A 607 -1.03 19.28 17.23
CA THR A 607 -2.41 19.65 16.87
C THR A 607 -3.03 18.64 15.90
N LYS A 608 -2.22 18.04 15.01
CA LYS A 608 -2.67 16.99 14.08
C LYS A 608 -2.76 15.60 14.70
N GLY A 609 -2.44 15.44 15.98
CA GLY A 609 -2.59 14.17 16.72
C GLY A 609 -1.48 13.15 16.51
N ILE A 610 -0.39 13.48 15.79
CA ILE A 610 0.70 12.54 15.45
C ILE A 610 1.42 12.00 16.70
N SER A 611 1.53 12.81 17.75
CA SER A 611 2.18 12.44 19.01
C SER A 611 1.30 11.62 19.96
N ALA A 612 -0.03 11.67 19.78
CA ALA A 612 -0.99 11.04 20.68
C ALA A 612 -1.48 9.68 20.16
N SER A 613 -1.35 9.41 18.86
CA SER A 613 -1.77 8.17 18.24
C SER A 613 -0.82 6.99 18.46
N ALA A 614 0.42 7.22 18.90
CA ALA A 614 1.37 6.16 19.19
C ALA A 614 1.00 5.48 20.52
N SER A 615 0.46 4.26 20.43
CA SER A 615 0.08 3.44 21.58
C SER A 615 1.27 3.17 22.53
N ALA A 616 0.96 2.96 23.82
CA ALA A 616 1.86 3.01 24.97
C ALA A 616 3.03 1.98 25.01
N SER A 617 3.26 1.21 23.96
CA SER A 617 4.26 0.13 23.94
C SER A 617 5.64 0.54 23.40
N ALA A 618 5.84 1.77 22.90
CA ALA A 618 7.14 2.19 22.36
C ALA A 618 7.45 3.69 22.54
N ASN A 619 7.89 4.09 23.74
CA ASN A 619 8.35 5.46 24.05
C ASN A 619 9.40 6.02 23.07
N TYR A 620 10.20 5.16 22.43
CA TYR A 620 11.19 5.56 21.42
C TYR A 620 10.56 5.96 20.07
N PHE A 621 9.45 5.33 19.69
CA PHE A 621 8.77 5.63 18.42
C PHE A 621 8.15 7.04 18.44
N VAL A 622 7.63 7.47 19.59
CA VAL A 622 7.00 8.79 19.77
C VAL A 622 8.01 9.93 19.58
N SER A 623 9.23 9.80 20.10
CA SER A 623 10.22 10.87 20.02
C SER A 623 10.78 11.03 18.61
N LEU A 624 11.07 9.92 17.92
CA LEU A 624 11.55 9.96 16.53
C LEU A 624 10.47 10.49 15.58
N SER A 625 9.24 9.94 15.67
CA SER A 625 8.12 10.39 14.84
C SER A 625 7.80 11.87 15.05
N ALA A 626 7.78 12.36 16.29
CA ALA A 626 7.57 13.78 16.58
C ALA A 626 8.65 14.70 16.00
N SER A 627 9.91 14.25 15.96
CA SER A 627 11.02 15.04 15.38
C SER A 627 11.00 15.05 13.84
N ALA A 628 10.56 13.96 13.23
CA ALA A 628 10.42 13.83 11.78
C ALA A 628 9.14 14.52 11.25
N SER A 629 8.10 14.55 12.07
CA SER A 629 6.76 15.06 11.76
C SER A 629 6.75 16.51 11.31
N LEU A 630 6.11 16.75 10.14
CA LEU A 630 5.90 18.05 9.49
C LEU A 630 7.17 18.89 9.30
N SER A 631 8.32 18.26 9.51
CA SER A 631 9.64 18.87 9.49
C SER A 631 10.02 19.38 8.09
N LYS A 632 9.33 18.89 7.06
CA LYS A 632 9.44 19.26 5.65
C LYS A 632 8.10 19.76 5.08
N SER A 633 7.12 20.13 5.90
CA SER A 633 5.91 20.79 5.40
C SER A 633 6.28 22.13 4.73
N ASP A 634 5.52 22.55 3.72
CA ASP A 634 5.83 23.76 2.95
C ASP A 634 5.89 25.01 3.84
N SER A 635 5.02 25.09 4.85
CA SER A 635 5.01 26.17 5.84
C SER A 635 6.28 26.18 6.67
N VAL A 636 6.71 25.02 7.20
CA VAL A 636 7.93 24.88 8.00
C VAL A 636 9.18 25.14 7.15
N GLN A 637 9.21 24.68 5.90
CA GLN A 637 10.33 24.96 4.99
C GLN A 637 10.41 26.44 4.63
N THR A 638 9.28 27.10 4.41
CA THR A 638 9.22 28.54 4.13
C THR A 638 9.69 29.34 5.33
N ALA A 639 9.17 29.01 6.53
CA ALA A 639 9.63 29.58 7.78
C ALA A 639 11.13 29.38 7.98
N SER A 640 11.64 28.16 7.81
CA SER A 640 13.06 27.85 7.95
C SER A 640 13.94 28.61 6.95
N LYS A 641 13.47 28.87 5.72
CA LYS A 641 14.18 29.70 4.74
C LYS A 641 14.20 31.17 5.15
N MET A 642 13.08 31.71 5.62
CA MET A 642 12.99 33.09 6.09
C MET A 642 13.83 33.32 7.35
N GLU A 643 13.91 32.33 8.24
CA GLU A 643 14.78 32.39 9.44
C GLU A 643 16.26 32.48 9.09
N THR A 644 16.67 32.07 7.88
CA THR A 644 18.05 32.24 7.42
C THR A 644 18.33 33.61 6.82
N SER A 645 17.30 34.38 6.45
CA SER A 645 17.45 35.73 5.89
C SER A 645 17.35 36.82 6.95
N GLU A 646 16.53 36.63 7.98
CA GLU A 646 16.23 37.68 8.98
C GLU A 646 16.12 37.11 10.41
N ASP A 647 16.71 37.84 11.37
CA ASP A 647 16.57 37.53 12.80
C ASP A 647 15.27 38.13 13.37
N GLY A 648 14.35 37.29 13.80
CA GLY A 648 13.07 37.74 14.36
C GLY A 648 12.21 36.66 14.96
N SER A 649 11.05 37.05 15.49
CA SER A 649 10.00 36.14 15.94
C SER A 649 9.12 35.71 14.77
N LEU A 650 8.95 34.39 14.60
CA LEU A 650 8.12 33.80 13.56
C LEU A 650 6.64 33.87 13.96
N SER A 651 5.78 34.34 13.06
CA SER A 651 4.32 34.33 13.24
C SER A 651 3.62 33.80 11.98
N VAL A 652 2.54 33.06 12.18
CA VAL A 652 1.76 32.44 11.12
C VAL A 652 0.33 32.91 11.29
N THR A 653 -0.16 33.60 10.28
CA THR A 653 -1.53 34.11 10.24
C THR A 653 -2.31 33.30 9.23
N GLU A 654 -3.39 32.68 9.70
CA GLU A 654 -4.26 31.81 8.92
C GLU A 654 -5.65 32.42 8.78
N LEU A 655 -6.25 32.29 7.60
CA LEU A 655 -7.68 32.47 7.34
C LEU A 655 -8.23 31.13 6.85
N ASN A 656 -9.29 30.64 7.51
CA ASN A 656 -9.90 29.35 7.22
C ASN A 656 -11.35 29.52 6.74
N CYS A 657 -11.69 28.82 5.66
CA CYS A 657 -13.06 28.66 5.17
C CYS A 657 -13.43 27.18 5.21
N GLU A 658 -14.18 26.77 6.24
CA GLU A 658 -14.66 25.41 6.44
C GLU A 658 -15.86 25.14 5.53
N THR A 659 -16.03 23.89 5.10
CA THR A 659 -17.13 23.45 4.22
C THR A 659 -17.85 22.24 4.81
N SER A 660 -17.08 21.23 5.23
CA SER A 660 -17.59 19.99 5.82
C SER A 660 -16.59 19.38 6.78
N LYS A 661 -17.05 18.49 7.64
CA LYS A 661 -16.23 17.70 8.56
C LYS A 661 -16.43 16.23 8.23
N ILE A 662 -15.35 15.49 8.07
CA ILE A 662 -15.37 14.08 7.67
C ILE A 662 -14.59 13.26 8.69
N HIS A 663 -15.16 12.14 9.12
CA HIS A 663 -14.58 11.21 10.08
C HIS A 663 -14.53 9.81 9.48
N LEU A 664 -13.40 9.13 9.66
CA LEU A 664 -13.23 7.72 9.37
C LEU A 664 -13.73 6.91 10.58
N VAL A 665 -14.81 6.18 10.37
CA VAL A 665 -15.46 5.32 11.37
C VAL A 665 -15.02 3.88 11.20
N ASP A 666 -14.93 3.44 9.94
CA ASP A 666 -14.47 2.11 9.54
C ASP A 666 -13.67 2.21 8.24
N HIS A 667 -12.89 1.19 7.92
CA HIS A 667 -11.99 1.19 6.79
C HIS A 667 -11.99 -0.16 6.08
N ARG A 668 -11.76 -0.12 4.77
CA ARG A 668 -11.43 -1.27 3.95
C ARG A 668 -10.20 -0.92 3.15
N PHE A 669 -9.26 -1.84 3.05
CA PHE A 669 -8.03 -1.53 2.34
C PHE A 669 -8.25 -1.52 0.83
N SER A 670 -7.51 -0.66 0.14
CA SER A 670 -7.45 -0.68 -1.32
C SER A 670 -6.88 -2.03 -1.78
N PRO A 671 -7.51 -2.74 -2.72
CA PRO A 671 -6.96 -3.98 -3.29
C PRO A 671 -5.54 -3.78 -3.84
N LYS A 672 -5.24 -2.57 -4.34
CA LYS A 672 -3.90 -2.23 -4.82
C LYS A 672 -2.88 -2.05 -3.69
N PHE A 673 -3.31 -1.52 -2.54
CA PHE A 673 -2.46 -1.42 -1.35
C PHE A 673 -2.10 -2.82 -0.83
N ILE A 674 -3.09 -3.71 -0.74
CA ILE A 674 -2.90 -5.11 -0.33
C ILE A 674 -1.96 -5.85 -1.29
N GLN A 675 -2.18 -5.72 -2.61
CA GLN A 675 -1.31 -6.31 -3.62
C GLN A 675 0.12 -5.78 -3.54
N ASP A 676 0.30 -4.47 -3.32
CA ASP A 676 1.66 -3.94 -3.21
C ASP A 676 2.34 -4.49 -1.95
N LEU A 677 1.63 -4.53 -0.80
CA LEU A 677 2.13 -5.13 0.43
C LEU A 677 2.56 -6.59 0.22
N SER A 678 1.74 -7.40 -0.46
CA SER A 678 2.03 -8.80 -0.72
C SER A 678 3.30 -8.98 -1.56
N ASN A 679 3.55 -8.07 -2.51
CA ASN A 679 4.72 -8.09 -3.39
C ASN A 679 6.00 -7.53 -2.76
N THR A 680 5.98 -7.13 -1.48
CA THR A 680 7.22 -6.65 -0.83
C THR A 680 8.19 -7.75 -0.51
N TYR A 681 7.69 -8.95 -0.22
CA TYR A 681 8.49 -10.07 0.24
C TYR A 681 9.19 -10.76 -0.93
N ILE A 682 10.49 -10.95 -0.79
CA ILE A 682 11.30 -11.76 -1.69
C ILE A 682 11.93 -12.87 -0.87
N ASP A 683 11.58 -14.10 -1.22
CA ASP A 683 12.06 -15.29 -0.52
C ASP A 683 13.60 -15.32 -0.49
N GLY A 684 14.16 -15.64 0.67
CA GLY A 684 15.61 -15.64 0.90
C GLY A 684 16.31 -14.27 0.89
N ASN A 685 15.62 -13.14 0.68
CA ASN A 685 16.27 -11.81 0.62
C ASN A 685 15.61 -10.76 1.55
N PRO A 686 15.95 -10.76 2.85
CA PRO A 686 15.37 -9.82 3.81
C PRO A 686 15.76 -8.35 3.53
N ILE A 687 16.96 -8.11 2.99
CA ILE A 687 17.45 -6.75 2.68
C ILE A 687 16.60 -6.12 1.57
N GLN A 688 16.33 -6.86 0.50
CA GLN A 688 15.48 -6.37 -0.57
C GLN A 688 14.02 -6.25 -0.11
N SER A 689 13.54 -7.16 0.76
CA SER A 689 12.21 -7.07 1.35
C SER A 689 12.03 -5.79 2.18
N ASP A 690 13.02 -5.42 2.99
CA ASP A 690 13.02 -4.16 3.74
C ASP A 690 13.04 -2.94 2.81
N LYS A 691 13.91 -2.97 1.78
CA LYS A 691 13.94 -1.91 0.76
C LYS A 691 12.58 -1.74 0.06
N ASN A 692 11.93 -2.83 -0.29
CA ASN A 692 10.60 -2.82 -0.92
C ASN A 692 9.54 -2.27 0.04
N MET A 693 9.51 -2.75 1.28
CA MET A 693 8.58 -2.28 2.31
C MET A 693 8.73 -0.76 2.54
N LYS A 694 9.97 -0.28 2.65
CA LYS A 694 10.25 1.15 2.77
C LYS A 694 9.79 1.96 1.56
N ASN A 695 9.89 1.41 0.35
CA ASN A 695 9.35 2.05 -0.85
C ASN A 695 7.82 2.13 -0.82
N ILE A 696 7.14 1.12 -0.26
CA ILE A 696 5.69 1.17 -0.04
C ILE A 696 5.31 2.25 0.96
N ILE A 697 6.00 2.34 2.10
CA ILE A 697 5.75 3.40 3.08
C ILE A 697 5.94 4.78 2.45
N LYS A 698 6.94 4.96 1.57
CA LYS A 698 7.11 6.20 0.80
C LYS A 698 5.97 6.45 -0.20
N LYS A 699 5.48 5.39 -0.86
CA LYS A 699 4.42 5.45 -1.87
C LYS A 699 3.07 5.83 -1.27
N TYR A 700 2.69 5.21 -0.15
CA TYR A 700 1.38 5.38 0.49
C TYR A 700 1.41 6.39 1.65
N GLY A 701 2.58 6.69 2.22
CA GLY A 701 2.69 7.45 3.45
C GLY A 701 2.79 6.54 4.66
N SER A 702 2.92 7.13 5.85
CA SER A 702 2.96 6.42 7.13
C SER A 702 1.78 6.73 8.03
N LEU A 703 0.99 7.73 7.66
CA LEU A 703 -0.17 8.21 8.41
C LEU A 703 -1.45 8.09 7.56
N TYR A 704 -2.61 8.12 8.19
CA TYR A 704 -3.91 8.21 7.53
C TYR A 704 -4.82 9.23 8.21
N TYR A 705 -5.81 9.77 7.50
CA TYR A 705 -6.80 10.68 8.09
C TYR A 705 -7.79 9.93 8.99
N LYS A 706 -7.82 10.26 10.28
CA LYS A 706 -8.91 9.85 11.19
C LYS A 706 -10.11 10.78 11.07
N SER A 707 -9.83 12.08 10.98
CA SER A 707 -10.84 13.10 10.73
C SER A 707 -10.22 14.30 10.04
N ALA A 708 -11.03 15.03 9.29
CA ALA A 708 -10.62 16.23 8.58
C ALA A 708 -11.77 17.24 8.51
N VAL A 709 -11.45 18.51 8.76
CA VAL A 709 -12.24 19.67 8.36
C VAL A 709 -11.81 20.02 6.95
N MET A 710 -12.74 19.85 6.02
CA MET A 710 -12.58 20.14 4.61
C MET A 710 -12.89 21.62 4.34
N GLY A 711 -12.12 22.27 3.49
CA GLY A 711 -12.31 23.67 3.18
C GLY A 711 -11.15 24.30 2.42
N GLY A 712 -10.92 25.58 2.67
CA GLY A 712 -9.85 26.36 2.08
C GLY A 712 -9.11 27.13 3.17
N LYS A 713 -7.79 27.24 3.02
CA LYS A 713 -6.92 27.96 3.95
C LYS A 713 -5.99 28.91 3.20
N ILE A 714 -5.88 30.13 3.71
CA ILE A 714 -4.84 31.09 3.32
C ILE A 714 -3.90 31.23 4.51
N GLU A 715 -2.64 30.90 4.32
CA GLU A 715 -1.60 30.98 5.35
C GLU A 715 -0.50 31.95 4.90
N VAL A 716 -0.13 32.89 5.78
CA VAL A 716 0.99 33.81 5.56
C VAL A 716 1.94 33.70 6.73
N ILE A 717 3.22 33.48 6.41
CA ILE A 717 4.30 33.39 7.39
C ILE A 717 4.99 34.75 7.43
N THR A 718 5.16 35.30 8.63
CA THR A 718 5.77 36.61 8.86
C THR A 718 6.88 36.47 9.90
N ILE A 719 8.06 37.02 9.62
CA ILE A 719 9.11 37.21 10.62
C ILE A 719 9.08 38.68 11.05
N VAL A 720 8.91 38.91 12.35
CA VAL A 720 8.94 40.24 12.95
C VAL A 720 10.29 40.44 13.63
N LYS A 721 11.03 41.48 13.26
CA LYS A 721 12.37 41.75 13.80
C LYS A 721 12.34 41.87 15.32
N ASN A 722 13.33 41.28 15.99
CA ASN A 722 13.41 41.26 17.46
C ASN A 722 13.49 42.68 18.08
N SER A 723 14.11 43.63 17.37
CA SER A 723 14.18 45.04 17.79
C SER A 723 12.79 45.69 17.85
N PHE A 724 11.87 45.27 16.98
CA PHE A 724 10.50 45.78 16.95
C PHE A 724 9.58 44.98 17.87
N SER A 725 9.68 43.64 17.89
CA SER A 725 8.83 42.80 18.74
C SER A 725 9.04 43.04 20.24
N SER A 726 10.24 43.43 20.65
CA SER A 726 10.56 43.77 22.05
C SER A 726 10.02 45.13 22.50
N THR A 727 9.70 46.04 21.57
CA THR A 727 9.21 47.39 21.89
C THR A 727 7.69 47.50 21.78
N GLN A 728 7.04 46.56 21.10
CA GLN A 728 5.60 46.55 20.86
C GLN A 728 4.86 45.50 21.70
N ASN A 729 3.60 45.76 22.01
CA ASN A 729 2.73 44.79 22.68
C ASN A 729 2.33 43.67 21.69
N SER A 730 2.29 42.41 22.14
CA SER A 730 1.85 41.26 21.34
C SER A 730 0.46 41.44 20.71
N LYS A 731 -0.46 42.17 21.37
CA LYS A 731 -1.76 42.52 20.79
C LYS A 731 -1.63 43.46 19.58
N SER A 732 -0.74 44.45 19.65
CA SER A 732 -0.47 45.37 18.53
C SER A 732 0.16 44.63 17.36
N ILE A 733 1.11 43.72 17.63
CA ILE A 733 1.74 42.87 16.61
C ILE A 733 0.71 41.95 15.94
N SER A 734 -0.13 41.24 16.71
CA SER A 734 -1.18 40.37 16.16
C SER A 734 -2.13 41.15 15.26
N LYS A 735 -2.54 42.33 15.70
CA LYS A 735 -3.43 43.20 14.94
C LYS A 735 -2.77 43.71 13.65
N ALA A 736 -1.49 44.08 13.71
CA ALA A 736 -0.73 44.49 12.53
C ALA A 736 -0.56 43.34 11.53
N LEU A 737 -0.35 42.11 12.02
CA LEU A 737 -0.34 40.89 11.21
C LEU A 737 -1.69 40.65 10.52
N ASP A 738 -2.80 40.71 11.26
CA ASP A 738 -4.13 40.50 10.70
C ASP A 738 -4.46 41.55 9.61
N MET A 739 -4.12 42.82 9.85
CA MET A 739 -4.26 43.89 8.83
C MET A 739 -3.37 43.64 7.61
N SER A 740 -2.14 43.19 7.81
CA SER A 740 -1.18 42.89 6.74
C SER A 740 -1.68 41.77 5.84
N VAL A 741 -2.20 40.69 6.42
CA VAL A 741 -2.75 39.56 5.68
C VAL A 741 -4.06 39.93 5.02
N SER A 742 -4.93 40.70 5.69
CA SER A 742 -6.15 41.23 5.08
C SER A 742 -5.85 42.08 3.85
N ALA A 743 -4.84 42.96 3.92
CA ALA A 743 -4.40 43.76 2.78
C ALA A 743 -3.87 42.88 1.63
N GLN A 744 -3.11 41.82 1.94
CA GLN A 744 -2.63 40.86 0.94
C GLN A 744 -3.75 40.04 0.31
N ALA A 745 -4.79 39.68 1.09
CA ALA A 745 -5.98 39.00 0.60
C ALA A 745 -6.89 39.90 -0.26
N SER A 746 -6.85 41.20 -0.03
CA SER A 746 -7.76 42.18 -0.63
C SER A 746 -7.16 42.97 -1.80
N TYR A 747 -5.95 42.62 -2.27
CA TYR A 747 -4.99 43.47 -3.02
C TYR A 747 -5.46 44.04 -4.40
N LYS A 748 -6.74 44.04 -4.74
CA LYS A 748 -7.27 44.79 -5.91
C LYS A 748 -8.53 45.63 -5.68
N VAL A 749 -9.23 45.49 -4.55
CA VAL A 749 -10.39 46.35 -4.26
C VAL A 749 -9.98 47.63 -3.50
N PHE A 750 -8.81 47.62 -2.86
CA PHE A 750 -8.38 48.67 -1.91
C PHE A 750 -7.33 49.67 -2.43
N SER A 751 -7.00 49.66 -3.73
CA SER A 751 -6.04 50.61 -4.30
C SER A 751 -6.62 52.00 -4.61
N ALA A 752 -7.91 52.21 -4.39
CA ALA A 752 -8.52 53.54 -4.42
C ALA A 752 -8.66 54.05 -2.98
N SER A 753 -7.91 55.13 -2.68
CA SER A 753 -7.90 55.96 -1.48
C SER A 753 -9.28 56.26 -0.86
N ALA A 754 -9.91 55.29 -0.22
CA ALA A 754 -11.10 55.47 0.59
C ALA A 754 -10.79 54.86 1.95
N SER A 755 -10.67 55.73 2.96
CA SER A 755 -10.61 55.39 4.37
C SER A 755 -11.69 54.36 4.73
N THR A 756 -11.32 53.08 4.80
CA THR A 756 -12.26 52.03 5.18
C THR A 756 -12.57 52.13 6.65
N THR A 757 -13.76 52.69 6.87
CA THR A 757 -14.48 52.90 8.12
C THR A 757 -15.42 51.71 8.39
N SER A 758 -15.03 50.48 8.04
CA SER A 758 -15.89 49.31 8.19
C SER A 758 -15.19 48.22 9.01
N SER A 759 -15.63 48.16 10.27
CA SER A 759 -15.56 47.08 11.27
C SER A 759 -14.25 46.62 11.89
N ILE A 760 -13.05 46.98 11.41
CA ILE A 760 -11.85 46.82 12.25
C ILE A 760 -11.76 48.06 13.13
N ASP A 761 -12.42 48.00 14.29
CA ASP A 761 -12.85 49.10 15.18
C ASP A 761 -11.72 49.86 15.90
N SER A 762 -10.62 50.08 15.20
CA SER A 762 -9.35 50.30 15.85
C SER A 762 -8.47 51.16 14.97
N LYS A 763 -8.41 52.44 15.33
CA LYS A 763 -7.43 53.42 14.88
C LYS A 763 -6.02 52.94 15.23
N THR A 764 -5.49 51.96 14.53
CA THR A 764 -4.03 51.82 14.41
C THR A 764 -3.60 52.96 13.51
N ASP A 765 -2.69 53.81 13.99
CA ASP A 765 -2.19 54.90 13.18
C ASP A 765 -1.51 54.30 11.94
N ALA A 766 -1.78 54.83 10.75
CA ALA A 766 -1.16 54.36 9.50
C ALA A 766 0.38 54.32 9.59
N ILE A 767 0.94 55.16 10.47
CA ILE A 767 2.35 55.21 10.84
C ILE A 767 2.80 53.92 11.54
N GLU A 768 2.03 53.39 12.50
CA GLU A 768 2.36 52.13 13.20
C GLU A 768 2.34 50.94 12.24
N GLN A 769 1.39 50.93 11.29
CA GLN A 769 1.34 49.88 10.27
C GLN A 769 2.51 50.00 9.28
N GLU A 770 2.86 51.19 8.83
CA GLU A 770 4.03 51.40 7.96
C GLU A 770 5.34 51.01 8.68
N GLU A 771 5.44 51.30 9.97
CA GLU A 771 6.58 50.89 10.79
C GLU A 771 6.65 49.37 10.97
N PHE A 772 5.50 48.71 11.19
CA PHE A 772 5.41 47.25 11.22
C PHE A 772 5.87 46.62 9.90
N GLU A 773 5.42 47.15 8.76
CA GLU A 773 5.77 46.66 7.43
C GLU A 773 7.26 46.84 7.11
N LYS A 774 7.90 47.88 7.66
CA LYS A 774 9.36 48.07 7.56
C LYS A 774 10.17 47.11 8.44
N ASN A 775 9.57 46.61 9.52
CA ASN A 775 10.21 45.75 10.51
C ASN A 775 9.74 44.29 10.45
N SER A 776 9.08 43.90 9.36
CA SER A 776 8.66 42.52 9.13
C SER A 776 9.00 42.05 7.71
N GLU A 777 9.28 40.76 7.58
CA GLU A 777 9.41 40.07 6.29
C GLU A 777 8.26 39.06 6.17
N ARG A 778 7.60 38.99 5.01
CA ARG A 778 6.43 38.13 4.77
C ARG A 778 6.67 37.15 3.64
N SER A 779 6.13 35.94 3.79
CA SER A 779 6.07 34.97 2.72
C SER A 779 5.04 35.37 1.67
N LYS A 780 5.08 34.67 0.52
CA LYS A 780 3.91 34.59 -0.35
C LYS A 780 2.77 33.87 0.40
N ALA A 781 1.53 34.26 0.13
CA ALA A 781 0.37 33.56 0.67
C ALA A 781 0.33 32.13 0.16
N HIS A 782 0.26 31.18 1.10
CA HIS A 782 0.10 29.77 0.82
C HIS A 782 -1.39 29.44 0.81
N ILE A 783 -1.90 29.08 -0.36
CA ILE A 783 -3.33 28.84 -0.60
C ILE A 783 -3.58 27.34 -0.69
N ILE A 784 -4.49 26.84 0.14
CA ILE A 784 -4.91 25.44 0.19
C ILE A 784 -6.43 25.40 -0.07
N GLY A 785 -6.89 24.49 -0.92
CA GLY A 785 -8.31 24.41 -1.33
C GLY A 785 -8.72 25.47 -2.35
N GLY A 786 -9.86 25.24 -3.00
CA GLY A 786 -10.35 26.06 -4.11
C GLY A 786 -9.77 25.67 -5.47
N GLU A 787 -10.36 26.20 -6.55
CA GLU A 787 -9.90 25.93 -7.91
C GLU A 787 -8.50 26.52 -8.15
N PRO A 788 -7.58 25.80 -8.83
CA PRO A 788 -6.26 26.33 -9.17
C PRO A 788 -6.35 27.66 -9.93
N GLY A 789 -5.61 28.66 -9.45
CA GLY A 789 -5.59 30.00 -10.07
C GLY A 789 -6.73 30.94 -9.66
N SER A 790 -7.73 30.47 -8.90
CA SER A 790 -8.83 31.31 -8.39
C SER A 790 -8.34 32.42 -7.44
N TYR A 791 -7.22 32.19 -6.76
CA TYR A 791 -6.50 33.21 -5.98
C TYR A 791 -5.33 33.79 -6.79
N GLY A 792 -5.66 34.56 -7.84
CA GLY A 792 -4.69 35.12 -8.78
C GLY A 792 -4.59 36.65 -8.71
N LEU A 793 -3.40 37.21 -9.01
CA LEU A 793 -3.18 38.65 -9.12
C LEU A 793 -4.05 39.32 -10.20
N ASN A 794 -4.61 38.55 -11.12
CA ASN A 794 -5.45 39.07 -12.20
C ASN A 794 -6.90 39.32 -11.77
N GLU A 795 -7.36 38.70 -10.68
CA GLU A 795 -8.74 38.79 -10.21
C GLU A 795 -9.01 40.10 -9.44
N PRO A 796 -10.08 40.86 -9.77
CA PRO A 796 -10.44 42.07 -9.03
C PRO A 796 -10.70 41.84 -7.53
N ASN A 797 -11.20 40.65 -7.19
CA ASN A 797 -11.42 40.21 -5.82
C ASN A 797 -11.00 38.74 -5.67
N ALA A 798 -9.68 38.52 -5.66
CA ALA A 798 -9.08 37.18 -5.58
C ALA A 798 -9.62 36.34 -4.41
N PHE A 799 -9.84 36.96 -3.24
CA PHE A 799 -10.44 36.28 -2.09
C PHE A 799 -11.84 35.77 -2.38
N ALA A 800 -12.74 36.62 -2.89
CA ALA A 800 -14.12 36.20 -3.17
C ALA A 800 -14.18 35.18 -4.31
N THR A 801 -13.32 35.29 -5.33
CA THR A 801 -13.22 34.31 -6.41
C THR A 801 -12.77 32.95 -5.86
N TRP A 802 -11.71 32.93 -5.05
CA TRP A 802 -11.23 31.72 -4.37
C TRP A 802 -12.29 31.11 -3.45
N ALA A 803 -12.86 31.89 -2.53
CA ALA A 803 -13.82 31.42 -1.54
C ALA A 803 -15.08 30.78 -2.17
N LYS A 804 -15.51 31.26 -3.35
CA LYS A 804 -16.63 30.68 -4.11
C LYS A 804 -16.37 29.29 -4.67
N THR A 805 -15.10 28.87 -4.74
CA THR A 805 -14.68 27.58 -5.30
C THR A 805 -14.27 26.57 -4.22
N VAL A 806 -14.06 27.04 -2.98
CA VAL A 806 -13.58 26.24 -1.86
C VAL A 806 -14.52 25.08 -1.51
N ASP A 807 -15.83 25.27 -1.64
CA ASP A 807 -16.84 24.25 -1.36
C ASP A 807 -16.99 23.21 -2.49
N MET A 808 -16.61 23.53 -3.73
CA MET A 808 -16.49 22.56 -4.84
C MET A 808 -15.20 21.75 -4.77
N VAL A 809 -14.09 22.40 -4.41
CA VAL A 809 -12.74 21.82 -4.40
C VAL A 809 -12.12 21.95 -3.01
N PRO A 810 -12.75 21.43 -1.96
CA PRO A 810 -12.22 21.56 -0.62
C PRO A 810 -11.00 20.66 -0.43
N HIS A 811 -10.10 21.10 0.43
CA HIS A 811 -8.95 20.33 0.92
C HIS A 811 -9.02 20.16 2.44
N PRO A 812 -8.33 19.16 3.04
CA PRO A 812 -8.17 19.09 4.49
C PRO A 812 -7.38 20.30 5.02
N ILE A 813 -8.04 21.20 5.75
CA ILE A 813 -7.42 22.41 6.31
C ILE A 813 -7.06 22.26 7.79
N ASP A 814 -7.80 21.42 8.50
CA ASP A 814 -7.51 20.94 9.85
C ASP A 814 -7.84 19.44 9.92
N TYR A 815 -6.99 18.63 10.54
CA TYR A 815 -7.16 17.18 10.50
C TYR A 815 -6.41 16.46 11.63
N GLN A 816 -6.95 15.31 12.01
CA GLN A 816 -6.32 14.35 12.91
C GLN A 816 -5.91 13.10 12.15
N VAL A 817 -4.76 12.53 12.53
CA VAL A 817 -4.20 11.35 11.85
C VAL A 817 -3.99 10.16 12.77
N GLY A 818 -3.88 8.97 12.18
CA GLY A 818 -3.38 7.75 12.82
C GLY A 818 -2.22 7.16 12.03
N TYR A 819 -1.53 6.15 12.59
CA TYR A 819 -0.48 5.44 11.87
C TYR A 819 -1.08 4.32 11.02
N ILE A 820 -0.61 4.16 9.79
CA ILE A 820 -1.05 3.04 8.93
C ILE A 820 -0.67 1.69 9.58
N SER A 821 0.45 1.64 10.30
CA SER A 821 0.88 0.45 11.05
C SER A 821 -0.13 -0.01 12.12
N ASP A 822 -0.96 0.90 12.65
CA ASP A 822 -2.02 0.55 13.60
C ASP A 822 -3.19 -0.18 12.93
N LEU A 823 -3.36 0.00 11.62
CA LEU A 823 -4.45 -0.59 10.84
C LEU A 823 -4.09 -1.97 10.26
N ILE A 824 -2.80 -2.25 10.05
CA ILE A 824 -2.36 -3.53 9.48
C ILE A 824 -2.64 -4.66 10.49
N PRO A 825 -3.47 -5.67 10.14
CA PRO A 825 -3.77 -6.77 11.03
C PRO A 825 -2.54 -7.58 11.41
N GLU A 826 -2.51 -8.10 12.64
CA GLU A 826 -1.44 -8.98 13.11
C GLU A 826 -1.50 -10.37 12.47
N SER A 827 -2.67 -10.75 11.95
CA SER A 827 -2.91 -11.99 11.20
C SER A 827 -2.29 -12.00 9.82
N TRP A 828 -1.79 -10.86 9.33
CA TRP A 828 -1.21 -10.77 7.98
C TRP A 828 0.26 -11.19 8.00
N PHE A 829 0.55 -12.29 7.29
CA PHE A 829 1.89 -12.86 7.18
C PHE A 829 2.36 -12.96 5.72
N PHE A 830 3.67 -12.85 5.54
CA PHE A 830 4.36 -13.36 4.36
C PHE A 830 4.59 -14.88 4.49
N LYS A 831 5.20 -15.48 3.46
CA LYS A 831 5.74 -16.84 3.51
C LYS A 831 6.63 -17.00 4.75
N GLY A 832 6.46 -18.10 5.51
CA GLY A 832 7.30 -18.43 6.66
C GLY A 832 7.00 -17.70 7.98
N LEU A 833 5.74 -17.29 8.23
CA LEU A 833 5.30 -16.64 9.48
C LEU A 833 5.90 -15.25 9.75
N HIS A 834 6.42 -14.57 8.73
CA HIS A 834 6.91 -13.20 8.88
C HIS A 834 5.76 -12.20 8.85
N SER A 835 5.44 -11.57 9.98
CA SER A 835 4.36 -10.59 10.08
C SER A 835 4.62 -9.33 9.23
N ILE A 836 3.64 -8.95 8.40
CA ILE A 836 3.70 -7.75 7.56
C ILE A 836 3.74 -6.49 8.43
N LYS A 837 2.95 -6.45 9.50
CA LYS A 837 2.93 -5.33 10.47
C LYS A 837 4.31 -5.06 11.07
N ASN A 838 5.03 -6.12 11.45
CA ASN A 838 6.38 -5.98 12.01
C ASN A 838 7.40 -5.49 10.97
N ALA A 839 7.30 -5.97 9.72
CA ALA A 839 8.12 -5.48 8.63
C ALA A 839 7.84 -3.99 8.35
N TRP A 840 6.57 -3.58 8.36
CA TRP A 840 6.18 -2.16 8.22
C TRP A 840 6.81 -1.32 9.33
N LEU A 841 6.56 -1.66 10.60
CA LEU A 841 7.06 -0.91 11.76
C LEU A 841 8.58 -0.74 11.74
N ARG A 842 9.33 -1.79 11.39
CA ARG A 842 10.80 -1.73 11.27
C ARG A 842 11.24 -0.70 10.23
N ASN A 843 10.64 -0.75 9.05
CA ASN A 843 11.00 0.14 7.93
C ASN A 843 10.50 1.57 8.11
N GLU A 844 9.37 1.74 8.81
CA GLU A 844 8.82 3.03 9.22
C GLU A 844 9.78 3.75 10.18
N ILE A 845 10.31 3.04 11.18
CA ILE A 845 11.33 3.57 12.10
C ILE A 845 12.59 3.99 11.34
N GLN A 846 13.06 3.16 10.40
CA GLN A 846 14.24 3.48 9.59
C GLN A 846 14.02 4.74 8.74
N LEU A 847 12.83 4.89 8.16
CA LEU A 847 12.47 6.08 7.39
C LEU A 847 12.52 7.34 8.28
N TYR A 848 12.01 7.26 9.51
CA TYR A 848 12.01 8.40 10.44
C TYR A 848 13.43 8.82 10.84
N LYS A 849 14.32 7.85 11.06
CA LYS A 849 15.75 8.12 11.30
C LYS A 849 16.39 8.89 10.15
N GLU A 850 16.15 8.47 8.92
CA GLU A 850 16.69 9.17 7.73
C GLU A 850 16.18 10.61 7.61
N ILE A 851 14.92 10.84 7.96
CA ILE A 851 14.34 12.19 7.96
C ILE A 851 14.98 13.05 9.06
N SER A 852 15.19 12.51 10.27
CA SER A 852 15.82 13.23 11.37
C SER A 852 17.32 13.49 11.14
N ASP A 853 18.03 12.51 10.59
CA ASP A 853 19.48 12.59 10.36
C ASP A 853 19.82 13.56 9.23
N ALA A 854 18.96 13.65 8.21
CA ALA A 854 19.08 14.66 7.16
C ALA A 854 19.07 16.11 7.69
N LYS A 855 18.48 16.37 8.86
CA LYS A 855 18.56 17.68 9.54
C LYS A 855 19.80 17.85 10.42
N ARG A 856 20.34 16.75 10.97
CA ARG A 856 21.56 16.77 11.80
C ARG A 856 22.87 16.79 10.99
N LEU A 857 22.81 16.53 9.69
CA LEU A 857 23.98 16.50 8.79
C LEU A 857 24.62 17.87 8.50
N LYS A 858 24.22 18.96 9.16
CA LYS A 858 25.02 20.19 9.21
C LYS A 858 25.94 20.27 10.43
N TYR A 859 25.90 19.29 11.36
CA TYR A 859 26.67 19.37 12.61
C TYR A 859 27.38 18.10 13.10
N ILE A 860 27.14 16.88 12.59
CA ILE A 860 27.69 15.66 13.25
C ILE A 860 28.07 14.53 12.27
N ASN A 861 29.37 14.41 11.93
CA ASN A 861 29.99 13.23 11.30
C ASN A 861 30.43 12.16 12.34
N VAL A 862 29.86 12.18 13.56
CA VAL A 862 30.29 11.35 14.71
C VAL A 862 29.36 10.14 14.97
N LEU A 863 28.16 10.08 14.38
CA LEU A 863 27.12 9.10 14.76
C LEU A 863 26.99 7.88 13.83
N THR A 864 27.69 7.85 12.68
CA THR A 864 27.51 6.80 11.67
C THR A 864 28.15 5.45 12.01
N THR A 865 28.97 5.35 13.07
CA THR A 865 29.59 4.08 13.51
C THR A 865 28.82 3.38 14.63
N LEU A 866 27.69 3.92 15.10
CA LEU A 866 26.81 3.29 16.10
C LEU A 866 25.75 2.34 15.50
N SER A 867 25.70 2.19 14.17
CA SER A 867 24.63 1.48 13.45
C SER A 867 24.74 -0.05 13.44
N ASP A 868 25.86 -0.64 13.88
CA ASP A 868 26.11 -2.09 13.80
C ASP A 868 25.84 -2.84 15.12
N ILE A 869 25.35 -2.16 16.16
CA ILE A 869 25.21 -2.73 17.51
C ILE A 869 23.79 -3.32 17.69
N GLN A 870 23.71 -4.65 17.84
CA GLN A 870 22.45 -5.36 18.11
C GLN A 870 21.98 -5.14 19.56
N ARG A 871 20.71 -5.50 19.81
CA ARG A 871 19.87 -5.09 20.96
C ARG A 871 20.27 -5.65 22.34
N THR A 872 21.54 -6.02 22.57
CA THR A 872 22.02 -6.64 23.81
C THR A 872 23.16 -5.91 24.52
N ASP A 873 23.63 -4.77 24.01
CA ASP A 873 24.94 -4.24 24.42
C ASP A 873 24.84 -2.97 25.28
N THR A 874 25.39 -3.01 26.51
CA THR A 874 25.46 -1.86 27.43
C THR A 874 26.66 -0.96 27.12
N THR A 875 26.43 0.18 26.47
CA THR A 875 27.46 1.21 26.22
C THR A 875 27.77 2.04 27.47
N TYR A 876 29.05 2.36 27.71
CA TYR A 876 29.50 3.26 28.78
C TYR A 876 30.13 4.51 28.15
N LEU A 877 29.79 5.70 28.66
CA LEU A 877 30.48 6.92 28.22
C LEU A 877 31.61 7.21 29.21
N VAL A 878 32.83 7.36 28.68
CA VAL A 878 34.00 7.65 29.49
C VAL A 878 34.77 8.80 28.87
N SER A 879 34.89 9.91 29.61
CA SER A 879 35.67 11.07 29.16
C SER A 879 36.99 11.11 29.92
N PHE A 880 38.09 10.87 29.22
CA PHE A 880 39.44 11.09 29.75
C PHE A 880 40.26 11.89 28.73
N ASN A 881 41.12 12.76 29.24
CA ASN A 881 42.03 13.58 28.44
C ASN A 881 43.47 13.04 28.53
N LEU A 882 43.66 11.72 28.39
CA LEU A 882 44.95 11.05 28.57
C LEU A 882 45.18 9.97 27.51
N GLY A 883 46.41 9.86 27.01
CA GLY A 883 46.86 8.87 26.03
C GLY A 883 47.02 7.47 26.65
N ILE A 884 45.90 6.82 26.98
CA ILE A 884 45.88 5.45 27.48
C ILE A 884 45.84 4.52 26.26
N SER A 885 46.78 3.58 26.15
CA SER A 885 46.88 2.67 25.01
C SER A 885 46.09 1.36 25.19
N LYS A 886 45.67 1.03 26.42
CA LYS A 886 44.97 -0.23 26.73
C LYS A 886 44.15 -0.13 28.03
N LEU A 887 42.92 -0.64 28.01
CA LEU A 887 42.01 -0.75 29.16
C LEU A 887 41.33 -2.11 29.13
N SER A 888 41.36 -2.84 30.24
CA SER A 888 40.64 -4.10 30.42
C SER A 888 39.66 -3.95 31.59
N VAL A 889 38.41 -4.36 31.42
CA VAL A 889 37.38 -4.30 32.46
C VAL A 889 36.90 -5.71 32.75
N THR A 890 36.94 -6.11 34.02
CA THR A 890 36.46 -7.42 34.48
C THR A 890 35.10 -7.27 35.14
N PHE A 891 34.14 -8.09 34.73
CA PHE A 891 32.77 -8.07 35.26
C PHE A 891 32.52 -9.22 36.24
N VAL A 892 31.62 -9.01 37.19
CA VAL A 892 31.07 -10.04 38.07
C VAL A 892 29.57 -10.15 37.88
N ASP A 893 29.08 -11.38 37.78
CA ASP A 893 27.65 -11.66 37.72
C ASP A 893 26.97 -11.44 39.08
N SER A 894 25.63 -11.50 39.12
CA SER A 894 24.85 -11.36 40.35
C SER A 894 25.17 -12.41 41.43
N LYS A 895 25.93 -13.46 41.09
CA LYS A 895 26.39 -14.53 41.99
C LYS A 895 27.88 -14.38 42.35
N GLY A 896 28.53 -13.28 41.95
CA GLY A 896 29.94 -12.99 42.25
C GLY A 896 30.95 -13.75 41.38
N ARG A 897 30.53 -14.38 40.27
CA ARG A 897 31.43 -15.09 39.37
C ARG A 897 32.11 -14.11 38.43
N VAL A 898 33.45 -14.15 38.40
CA VAL A 898 34.29 -13.33 37.54
C VAL A 898 34.19 -13.84 36.09
N LEU A 899 33.73 -12.99 35.18
CA LEU A 899 33.77 -13.26 33.75
C LEU A 899 34.91 -12.41 33.15
N ALA A 900 36.00 -13.07 32.75
CA ALA A 900 37.11 -12.41 32.08
C ALA A 900 36.81 -12.29 30.58
N TYR A 901 36.90 -11.07 30.03
CA TYR A 901 36.68 -10.79 28.61
C TYR A 901 37.92 -10.14 27.98
N PRO A 902 38.16 -10.33 26.67
CA PRO A 902 39.30 -9.76 25.97
C PRO A 902 39.12 -8.24 25.70
N GLU A 903 40.25 -7.63 25.36
CA GLU A 903 40.54 -6.18 25.25
C GLU A 903 39.44 -5.29 24.66
N ALA A 904 39.18 -4.15 25.32
CA ALA A 904 38.32 -3.10 24.78
C ALA A 904 38.94 -2.42 23.54
N LYS A 905 38.13 -2.20 22.49
CA LYS A 905 38.56 -1.44 21.30
C LYS A 905 38.46 0.07 21.55
N PHE A 906 39.57 0.78 21.35
CA PHE A 906 39.61 2.25 21.39
C PHE A 906 39.23 2.83 20.04
N LEU A 907 38.27 3.76 20.01
CA LEU A 907 38.00 4.60 18.85
C LEU A 907 38.75 5.93 19.04
N ASN A 908 39.76 6.16 18.21
CA ASN A 908 40.59 7.36 18.29
C ASN A 908 39.86 8.53 17.64
N ALA A 909 39.25 9.41 18.45
CA ALA A 909 38.65 10.67 18.01
C ALA A 909 39.45 11.83 18.64
N ALA A 910 39.74 12.86 17.84
CA ALA A 910 40.76 13.87 18.15
C ALA A 910 40.58 14.67 19.46
N ASP A 911 39.43 14.58 20.15
CA ASP A 911 39.22 15.30 21.42
C ASP A 911 38.55 14.46 22.55
N HIS A 912 38.12 13.22 22.30
CA HIS A 912 37.56 12.33 23.35
C HIS A 912 37.79 10.85 23.03
N ASN A 913 38.39 10.10 23.96
CA ASN A 913 38.54 8.65 23.84
C ASN A 913 37.23 7.95 24.22
N LEU A 914 36.43 7.52 23.23
CA LEU A 914 35.20 6.76 23.47
C LEU A 914 35.52 5.27 23.60
N LEU A 915 34.98 4.61 24.65
CA LEU A 915 35.16 3.19 24.91
C LEU A 915 33.82 2.47 24.82
N THR A 916 33.72 1.46 23.95
CA THR A 916 32.52 0.63 23.83
C THR A 916 32.80 -0.74 24.45
N LEU A 917 31.92 -1.22 25.33
CA LEU A 917 31.99 -2.55 25.93
C LEU A 917 30.69 -3.29 25.60
N GLU A 918 30.79 -4.49 25.02
CA GLU A 918 29.64 -5.33 24.67
C GLU A 918 29.29 -6.21 25.89
N HIS A 919 28.09 -6.09 26.46
CA HIS A 919 27.62 -7.02 27.51
C HIS A 919 26.09 -7.00 27.72
N PRO A 920 25.44 -8.17 27.97
CA PRO A 920 24.03 -8.27 28.40
C PRO A 920 23.77 -7.75 29.83
N ASP A 921 22.53 -7.31 30.10
CA ASP A 921 22.09 -6.67 31.34
C ASP A 921 22.33 -7.52 32.64
N ASN A 922 22.61 -6.83 33.77
CA ASN A 922 22.73 -7.31 35.17
C ASN A 922 24.12 -7.69 35.76
N PHE A 923 25.23 -7.09 35.30
CA PHE A 923 26.57 -7.35 35.86
C PHE A 923 27.16 -6.15 36.62
N GLY A 924 27.93 -6.42 37.68
CA GLY A 924 28.73 -5.42 38.40
C GLY A 924 30.16 -5.35 37.86
N ILE A 925 30.81 -4.19 37.96
CA ILE A 925 32.23 -4.05 37.61
C ILE A 925 33.08 -4.60 38.77
N ALA A 926 33.89 -5.62 38.52
CA ALA A 926 34.75 -6.28 39.51
C ALA A 926 36.09 -5.55 39.66
N SER A 927 36.75 -5.27 38.53
CA SER A 927 38.04 -4.57 38.48
C SER A 927 38.24 -3.92 37.11
N ILE A 928 39.10 -2.89 37.06
CA ILE A 928 39.53 -2.23 35.83
C ILE A 928 41.06 -2.21 35.84
N GLU A 929 41.68 -2.76 34.80
CA GLU A 929 43.12 -2.75 34.58
C GLU A 929 43.49 -1.78 33.46
N PHE A 930 44.49 -0.95 33.70
CA PHE A 930 45.04 -0.01 32.72
C PHE A 930 46.38 -0.56 32.21
N GLY A 931 46.61 -0.54 30.90
CA GLY A 931 47.88 -0.96 30.31
C GLY A 931 49.01 0.05 30.48
N THR A 932 48.75 1.19 31.12
CA THR A 932 49.75 2.16 31.55
C THR A 932 49.87 2.15 33.08
N SER A 933 51.01 2.60 33.62
CA SER A 933 51.18 2.71 35.07
C SER A 933 50.06 3.58 35.68
N ILE A 934 49.40 3.08 36.73
CA ILE A 934 48.32 3.77 37.49
C ILE A 934 48.75 5.17 37.98
N ALA A 935 50.07 5.41 38.10
CA ALA A 935 50.64 6.72 38.40
C ALA A 935 50.33 7.80 37.33
N SER A 936 49.98 7.40 36.11
CA SER A 936 49.65 8.31 35.00
C SER A 936 48.17 8.72 34.93
N LEU A 937 47.29 8.09 35.71
CA LEU A 937 45.86 8.42 35.74
C LEU A 937 45.58 9.66 36.61
N PRO A 938 44.47 10.39 36.38
CA PRO A 938 44.05 11.48 37.24
C PRO A 938 43.76 10.94 38.65
N ALA A 939 43.88 11.80 39.68
CA ALA A 939 43.62 11.40 41.07
C ALA A 939 42.20 10.85 41.29
N SER A 940 41.24 11.28 40.47
CA SER A 940 39.91 10.67 40.38
C SER A 940 39.33 10.81 38.98
N PHE A 941 38.48 9.87 38.56
CA PHE A 941 37.70 9.97 37.33
C PHE A 941 36.33 9.33 37.49
N THR A 942 35.37 9.72 36.63
CA THR A 942 33.98 9.26 36.72
C THR A 942 33.56 8.51 35.46
N LEU A 943 32.90 7.37 35.65
CA LEU A 943 32.31 6.53 34.60
C LEU A 943 30.78 6.71 34.65
N TYR A 944 30.17 7.05 33.51
CA TYR A 944 28.71 7.20 33.40
C TYR A 944 28.11 6.07 32.57
N ASN A 945 27.21 5.30 33.20
CA ASN A 945 26.40 4.31 32.49
C ASN A 945 25.11 4.96 31.99
N ILE A 946 25.00 5.15 30.67
CA ILE A 946 23.86 5.86 30.03
C ILE A 946 22.52 5.14 30.20
N PHE A 947 22.52 3.81 30.38
CA PHE A 947 21.29 3.03 30.51
C PHE A 947 20.78 2.95 31.95
N THR A 948 21.70 2.95 32.94
CA THR A 948 21.32 2.89 34.37
C THR A 948 21.40 4.23 35.09
N SER A 949 21.91 5.27 34.42
CA SER A 949 22.21 6.59 34.99
C SER A 949 23.08 6.54 36.26
N ARG A 950 23.93 5.51 36.41
CA ARG A 950 24.83 5.35 37.55
C ARG A 950 26.19 6.01 37.28
N TYR A 951 26.71 6.68 38.31
CA TYR A 951 28.07 7.22 38.34
C TYR A 951 28.98 6.32 39.17
N TYR A 952 30.10 5.94 38.57
CA TYR A 952 31.18 5.24 39.27
C TYR A 952 32.35 6.21 39.37
N GLN A 953 32.64 6.73 40.56
CA GLN A 953 33.82 7.56 40.77
C GLN A 953 34.96 6.68 41.24
N PHE A 954 36.00 6.60 40.42
CA PHE A 954 37.24 5.90 40.73
C PHE A 954 38.21 6.92 41.33
N ASN A 955 38.64 6.66 42.56
CA ASN A 955 39.67 7.44 43.24
C ASN A 955 40.96 6.61 43.29
N ARG A 956 42.09 7.22 42.95
CA ARG A 956 43.39 6.57 43.03
C ARG A 956 43.93 6.63 44.46
N ASP A 957 44.12 5.46 45.06
CA ASP A 957 44.73 5.26 46.37
C ASP A 957 46.05 4.50 46.18
N GLY A 958 47.15 5.24 46.02
CA GLY A 958 48.46 4.69 45.69
C GLY A 958 48.50 4.01 44.32
N THR A 959 48.83 2.71 44.31
CA THR A 959 48.82 1.85 43.10
C THR A 959 47.48 1.14 42.87
N THR A 960 46.45 1.43 43.66
CA THR A 960 45.13 0.80 43.53
C THR A 960 44.06 1.85 43.21
N LEU A 961 43.09 1.49 42.37
CA LEU A 961 41.91 2.30 42.13
C LEU A 961 40.76 1.76 42.97
N ARG A 962 40.21 2.59 43.85
CA ARG A 962 38.98 2.27 44.57
C ARG A 962 37.84 3.01 43.92
N TYR A 963 36.74 2.33 43.64
CA TYR A 963 35.53 3.01 43.18
C TYR A 963 34.54 3.18 44.32
N ASN A 964 33.88 4.32 44.34
CA ASN A 964 32.67 4.54 45.09
C ASN A 964 31.54 4.73 44.07
N ILE A 965 30.42 4.05 44.28
CA ILE A 965 29.18 4.41 43.60
C ILE A 965 28.79 5.76 44.18
N VAL A 966 28.94 6.82 43.39
CA VAL A 966 28.51 8.15 43.83
C VAL A 966 26.99 8.15 43.76
N LYS A 967 26.39 8.27 44.96
CA LYS A 967 24.97 8.22 45.31
C LYS A 967 23.97 8.28 44.14
N GLN A 968 23.02 7.33 44.18
CA GLN A 968 21.71 7.46 43.54
C GLN A 968 21.11 8.82 43.89
N ASN A 969 20.69 9.63 42.91
CA ASN A 969 19.98 10.88 43.16
C ASN A 969 18.72 10.56 43.98
N PRO A 970 18.63 10.92 45.28
CA PRO A 970 17.42 10.68 46.03
C PRO A 970 16.32 11.60 45.50
N LEU A 971 15.16 11.03 45.21
CA LEU A 971 13.98 11.78 44.84
C LEU A 971 13.27 12.22 46.13
N ASP A 972 13.31 13.52 46.45
CA ASP A 972 12.65 14.07 47.63
C ASP A 972 11.20 14.50 47.31
N ILE A 973 10.20 13.79 47.83
CA ILE A 973 8.79 14.08 47.52
C ILE A 973 8.06 14.58 48.77
N VAL A 974 7.85 15.89 48.82
CA VAL A 974 7.24 16.53 49.98
C VAL A 974 5.72 16.67 49.78
N LEU A 975 4.95 15.74 50.35
CA LEU A 975 3.50 15.85 50.40
C LEU A 975 3.08 16.73 51.60
N ASP A 976 2.51 17.92 51.38
CA ASP A 976 2.04 18.77 52.48
C ASP A 976 0.52 18.61 52.67
N PHE A 977 0.07 18.28 53.89
CA PHE A 977 -1.33 17.94 54.16
C PHE A 977 -1.94 18.88 55.19
N GLN A 978 -2.29 20.12 54.81
CA GLN A 978 -2.88 21.04 55.77
C GLN A 978 -4.41 20.88 55.88
N GLY A 979 -4.91 20.73 57.11
CA GLY A 979 -6.35 20.82 57.42
C GLY A 979 -7.16 19.53 57.21
N LEU A 980 -6.53 18.36 57.30
CA LEU A 980 -7.23 17.06 57.25
C LEU A 980 -8.18 16.89 58.45
N GLN A 981 -9.49 16.94 58.22
CA GLN A 981 -10.52 16.51 59.16
C GLN A 981 -11.21 15.25 58.63
N TYR A 982 -10.85 14.09 59.17
CA TYR A 982 -11.48 12.82 58.83
C TYR A 982 -11.97 12.11 60.10
N ALA A 983 -13.07 11.38 60.04
CA ALA A 983 -13.64 10.67 61.19
C ALA A 983 -13.12 9.22 61.35
N VAL A 984 -12.20 8.79 60.50
CA VAL A 984 -11.69 7.41 60.44
C VAL A 984 -10.33 7.26 61.15
N THR A 985 -10.11 6.13 61.81
CA THR A 985 -8.91 5.85 62.62
C THR A 985 -7.64 5.67 61.79
N ARG A 986 -7.77 5.22 60.52
CA ARG A 986 -6.63 4.93 59.63
C ARG A 986 -6.99 5.14 58.16
N VAL A 987 -6.14 5.88 57.44
CA VAL A 987 -6.19 6.03 55.98
C VAL A 987 -4.83 5.65 55.41
N ILE A 988 -4.79 4.76 54.42
CA ILE A 988 -3.57 4.41 53.70
C ILE A 988 -3.59 5.18 52.37
N CYS A 989 -2.51 5.88 52.06
CA CYS A 989 -2.31 6.56 50.79
C CYS A 989 -1.21 5.83 50.03
N GLU A 990 -1.52 5.23 48.89
CA GLU A 990 -0.53 4.67 47.97
C GLU A 990 -0.15 5.72 46.94
N LEU A 991 1.13 6.06 46.89
CA LEU A 991 1.71 6.98 45.92
C LEU A 991 2.43 6.16 44.86
N THR A 992 2.01 6.29 43.61
CA THR A 992 2.72 5.71 42.46
C THR A 992 3.25 6.83 41.57
N ILE A 993 4.55 6.84 41.30
CA ILE A 993 5.23 7.80 40.42
C ILE A 993 5.72 7.04 39.21
N VAL A 994 5.33 7.49 38.03
CA VAL A 994 5.81 6.94 36.76
C VAL A 994 6.77 7.94 36.17
N GLY A 995 8.02 7.55 35.97
CA GLY A 995 9.00 8.36 35.25
C GLY A 995 9.54 7.64 34.02
N VAL A 996 10.33 8.36 33.22
CA VAL A 996 10.85 7.89 31.92
C VAL A 996 11.67 6.59 32.03
N HIS A 997 12.31 6.32 33.17
CA HIS A 997 13.21 5.17 33.32
C HIS A 997 12.64 4.06 34.21
N SER A 998 11.78 4.38 35.17
CA SER A 998 11.14 3.39 36.04
C SER A 998 9.84 3.93 36.65
N SER A 999 9.01 3.05 37.19
CA SER A 999 7.88 3.42 38.04
C SER A 999 8.16 3.02 39.48
N TYR A 1000 7.80 3.87 40.43
CA TYR A 1000 7.96 3.63 41.86
C TYR A 1000 6.61 3.73 42.55
N SER A 1001 6.27 2.76 43.39
CA SER A 1001 5.04 2.79 44.21
C SER A 1001 5.40 2.63 45.69
N SER A 1002 4.74 3.40 46.56
CA SER A 1002 4.91 3.34 48.01
C SER A 1002 3.62 3.65 48.75
N SER A 1003 3.29 2.85 49.75
CA SER A 1003 2.10 3.00 50.59
C SER A 1003 2.44 3.70 51.92
N ILE A 1004 1.65 4.70 52.30
CA ILE A 1004 1.82 5.45 53.54
C ILE A 1004 0.56 5.34 54.38
N SER A 1005 0.69 4.77 55.57
CA SER A 1005 -0.40 4.71 56.55
C SER A 1005 -0.44 5.98 57.41
N MET A 1006 -1.60 6.62 57.51
CA MET A 1006 -1.89 7.78 58.35
C MET A 1006 -2.89 7.40 59.45
N SER A 1007 -2.55 7.65 60.72
CA SER A 1007 -3.43 7.40 61.89
C SER A 1007 -3.59 8.68 62.73
N GLN A 1008 -4.76 8.88 63.36
CA GLN A 1008 -5.07 10.07 64.16
C GLN A 1008 -4.45 10.11 65.58
N PRO A 1009 -4.34 11.30 66.22
CA PRO A 1009 -4.56 12.65 65.68
C PRO A 1009 -3.25 13.32 65.27
N LEU A 1010 -3.20 13.88 64.06
CA LEU A 1010 -2.04 14.66 63.59
C LEU A 1010 -2.13 16.09 64.14
N SER A 1011 -1.39 16.39 65.22
CA SER A 1011 -1.25 17.74 65.77
C SER A 1011 -0.27 18.63 65.00
N SER A 1012 0.21 18.19 63.83
CA SER A 1012 1.07 18.96 62.91
C SER A 1012 0.60 18.78 61.45
N PRO A 1013 0.49 19.86 60.66
CA PRO A 1013 -0.14 19.84 59.34
C PRO A 1013 0.78 19.46 58.17
N THR A 1014 2.04 19.05 58.42
CA THR A 1014 3.00 18.81 57.33
C THR A 1014 3.77 17.50 57.55
N LYS A 1015 3.73 16.60 56.56
CA LYS A 1015 4.47 15.32 56.56
C LYS A 1015 5.28 15.17 55.26
N SER A 1016 6.57 15.51 55.30
CA SER A 1016 7.48 15.30 54.17
C SER A 1016 7.94 13.84 54.06
N PHE A 1017 8.11 13.33 52.84
CA PHE A 1017 8.67 12.00 52.60
C PHE A 1017 9.89 12.09 51.68
N THR A 1018 10.96 11.37 52.02
CA THR A 1018 12.12 11.21 51.14
C THR A 1018 12.08 9.82 50.55
N ILE A 1019 12.04 9.72 49.22
CA ILE A 1019 11.99 8.44 48.53
C ILE A 1019 13.38 8.15 47.97
N SER A 1020 14.10 7.26 48.64
CA SER A 1020 15.36 6.72 48.15
C SER A 1020 15.11 5.61 47.12
N ALA A 1021 14.54 5.97 45.96
CA ALA A 1021 14.32 5.03 44.85
C ALA A 1021 15.43 5.11 43.80
N SER A 1022 15.51 4.08 42.94
CA SER A 1022 16.30 4.14 41.70
C SER A 1022 15.85 5.34 40.86
N PRO A 1023 16.72 5.94 40.02
CA PRO A 1023 16.38 7.13 39.24
C PRO A 1023 15.13 6.86 38.38
N VAL A 1024 14.05 7.57 38.71
CA VAL A 1024 12.75 7.47 38.03
C VAL A 1024 12.81 8.16 36.66
N GLY A 1025 13.79 9.07 36.45
CA GLY A 1025 13.90 9.94 35.29
C GLY A 1025 12.98 11.15 35.39
N LYS A 1026 12.66 11.77 34.25
CA LYS A 1026 11.61 12.81 34.18
C LYS A 1026 10.28 12.18 34.59
N ILE A 1027 9.56 12.83 35.51
CA ILE A 1027 8.26 12.33 35.99
C ILE A 1027 7.22 12.53 34.88
N LEU A 1028 6.56 11.45 34.49
CA LEU A 1028 5.52 11.41 33.46
C LEU A 1028 4.11 11.47 34.07
N GLY A 1029 3.94 10.88 35.25
CA GLY A 1029 2.66 10.90 35.98
C GLY A 1029 2.80 10.53 37.45
N ILE A 1030 1.83 10.95 38.25
CA ILE A 1030 1.69 10.61 39.67
C ILE A 1030 0.26 10.12 39.93
N SER A 1031 0.13 8.96 40.58
CA SER A 1031 -1.12 8.45 41.13
C SER A 1031 -1.10 8.52 42.65
N LEU A 1032 -2.22 8.95 43.24
CA LEU A 1032 -2.48 8.88 44.68
C LEU A 1032 -3.76 8.07 44.90
N ASP A 1033 -3.63 6.91 45.56
CA ASP A 1033 -4.74 6.01 45.86
C ASP A 1033 -5.02 6.02 47.37
N PHE A 1034 -6.26 6.32 47.77
CA PHE A 1034 -6.64 6.33 49.19
C PHE A 1034 -7.43 5.08 49.55
N ILE A 1035 -6.91 4.30 50.49
CA ILE A 1035 -7.51 3.06 50.99
C ILE A 1035 -7.91 3.29 52.45
N THR A 1036 -9.21 3.26 52.72
CA THR A 1036 -9.76 3.32 54.07
C THR A 1036 -9.92 1.91 54.65
N ASP A 1037 -9.63 1.72 55.93
CA ASP A 1037 -9.79 0.42 56.60
C ASP A 1037 -11.26 -0.04 56.56
N PRO A 1038 -11.56 -1.21 55.98
CA PRO A 1038 -12.93 -1.71 55.81
C PRO A 1038 -13.64 -2.06 57.12
N SER A 1039 -12.94 -2.08 58.26
CA SER A 1039 -13.54 -2.37 59.57
C SER A 1039 -14.41 -1.24 60.15
N ILE A 1040 -14.46 -0.07 59.52
CA ILE A 1040 -15.18 1.11 60.03
C ILE A 1040 -16.59 1.17 59.45
N THR A 1041 -17.56 0.57 60.14
CA THR A 1041 -18.99 0.68 59.86
C THR A 1041 -19.62 1.79 60.71
N SER A 1042 -19.31 3.05 60.40
CA SER A 1042 -19.99 4.18 61.07
C SER A 1042 -21.09 4.75 60.16
N ASN A 1043 -22.32 4.71 60.63
CA ASN A 1043 -23.54 4.92 59.84
C ASN A 1043 -23.81 6.36 59.37
N ASN A 1044 -22.90 7.33 59.43
CA ASN A 1044 -23.22 8.70 58.92
C ASN A 1044 -22.07 9.70 58.76
N ASN A 1045 -20.79 9.29 58.73
CA ASN A 1045 -19.70 10.25 58.60
C ASN A 1045 -19.01 10.13 57.23
N ASP A 1046 -19.28 11.08 56.35
CA ASP A 1046 -18.50 11.35 55.15
C ASP A 1046 -17.03 11.64 55.54
N VAL A 1047 -16.08 11.06 54.80
CA VAL A 1047 -14.65 11.33 54.99
C VAL A 1047 -14.22 12.42 54.01
N TYR A 1048 -13.85 13.59 54.55
CA TYR A 1048 -13.35 14.71 53.74
C TYR A 1048 -11.82 14.77 53.79
N VAL A 1049 -11.19 14.63 52.63
CA VAL A 1049 -9.74 14.82 52.45
C VAL A 1049 -9.55 16.10 51.63
N ARG A 1050 -8.95 17.13 52.24
CA ARG A 1050 -8.63 18.40 51.56
C ARG A 1050 -7.12 18.51 51.40
N PHE A 1051 -6.67 18.80 50.18
CA PHE A 1051 -5.28 19.14 49.87
C PHE A 1051 -5.17 20.65 49.73
N THR A 1052 -4.16 21.25 50.36
CA THR A 1052 -3.84 22.66 50.15
C THR A 1052 -2.69 22.84 49.19
N ASN A 1053 -1.66 21.98 49.23
CA ASN A 1053 -0.52 22.03 48.31
C ASN A 1053 0.11 20.65 48.10
N LEU A 1054 0.40 20.30 46.84
CA LEU A 1054 1.27 19.16 46.50
C LEU A 1054 2.58 19.70 45.92
N ILE A 1055 3.72 19.40 46.57
CA ILE A 1055 5.04 19.90 46.15
C ILE A 1055 6.00 18.74 45.88
N ILE A 1056 6.42 18.60 44.63
CA ILE A 1056 7.41 17.58 44.25
C ILE A 1056 8.73 18.28 43.95
N ARG A 1057 9.84 17.78 44.55
CA ARG A 1057 11.18 18.35 44.35
C ARG A 1057 12.18 17.28 43.93
N GLN A 1058 12.61 17.34 42.68
CA GLN A 1058 13.73 16.51 42.21
C GLN A 1058 15.02 17.33 42.23
N ASN A 1059 15.98 16.96 43.06
CA ASN A 1059 17.31 17.59 43.08
C ASN A 1059 18.18 16.96 41.97
N CYS A 1060 18.58 17.76 40.98
CA CYS A 1060 19.47 17.36 39.88
C CYS A 1060 20.86 18.03 40.02
N PRO A 1061 21.97 17.36 39.67
CA PRO A 1061 23.28 18.01 39.49
C PRO A 1061 23.26 19.00 38.31
N GLU A 1062 23.98 20.12 38.41
CA GLU A 1062 23.93 21.26 37.46
C GLU A 1062 24.43 20.96 36.03
N GLU A 1063 25.02 19.79 35.76
CA GLU A 1063 25.76 19.51 34.51
C GLU A 1063 25.02 18.62 33.47
N LEU A 1064 23.73 18.29 33.67
CA LEU A 1064 22.96 17.47 32.71
C LEU A 1064 21.73 18.20 32.15
N SER A 1065 21.69 18.37 30.81
CA SER A 1065 20.57 19.04 30.10
C SER A 1065 19.23 18.30 30.15
N ASP A 1066 19.22 17.02 30.53
CA ASP A 1066 18.01 16.19 30.56
C ASP A 1066 17.35 16.08 31.95
N CYS A 1067 17.97 16.64 33.00
CA CYS A 1067 17.42 16.69 34.36
C CYS A 1067 17.04 18.14 34.70
N VAL A 1068 15.83 18.57 34.33
CA VAL A 1068 15.34 19.90 34.72
C VAL A 1068 14.89 19.84 36.18
N PRO A 1069 15.43 20.68 37.10
CA PRO A 1069 14.88 20.82 38.43
C PRO A 1069 13.45 21.33 38.32
N GLN A 1070 12.46 20.45 38.45
CA GLN A 1070 11.07 20.85 38.45
C GLN A 1070 10.59 21.02 39.89
N LYS A 1071 10.28 22.27 40.25
CA LYS A 1071 9.45 22.59 41.41
C LYS A 1071 8.04 22.80 40.89
N THR A 1072 7.21 21.76 40.91
CA THR A 1072 5.79 21.89 40.62
C THR A 1072 5.07 22.10 41.94
N ALA A 1073 4.63 23.34 42.19
CA ALA A 1073 3.75 23.65 43.31
C ALA A 1073 2.33 23.77 42.75
N PHE A 1074 1.44 22.86 43.15
CA PHE A 1074 0.02 22.98 42.85
C PHE A 1074 -0.64 23.84 43.94
N ASN A 1075 -0.84 25.12 43.65
CA ASN A 1075 -1.59 26.05 44.50
C ASN A 1075 -3.01 26.22 43.92
N PRO A 1076 -4.07 25.75 44.58
CA PRO A 1076 -5.44 25.84 44.06
C PRO A 1076 -5.99 27.28 44.00
N ASP A 1077 -5.31 28.27 44.60
CA ASP A 1077 -5.80 29.65 44.67
C ASP A 1077 -5.30 30.58 43.53
N GLU A 1078 -4.43 30.11 42.62
CA GLU A 1078 -4.02 30.85 41.42
C GLU A 1078 -4.80 30.33 40.20
N GLY A 1079 -5.95 30.96 39.95
CA GLY A 1079 -7.05 30.46 39.13
C GLY A 1079 -6.70 30.06 37.69
N TYR A 1080 -7.13 28.85 37.31
CA TYR A 1080 -8.16 28.58 36.28
C TYR A 1080 -8.61 27.10 36.39
N VAL A 1081 -9.21 26.71 37.52
CA VAL A 1081 -10.25 25.68 37.62
C VAL A 1081 -11.08 26.03 38.86
N ASN A 1082 -12.25 26.65 38.68
CA ASN A 1082 -13.25 26.68 39.74
C ASN A 1082 -13.87 25.27 39.83
N ALA A 1083 -13.30 24.42 40.68
CA ALA A 1083 -13.96 23.22 41.17
C ALA A 1083 -14.10 23.34 42.70
N TYR A 1084 -15.07 24.15 43.13
CA TYR A 1084 -15.69 23.91 44.44
C TYR A 1084 -16.62 22.72 44.28
N GLU A 1085 -16.12 21.50 44.49
CA GLU A 1085 -17.00 20.35 44.76
C GLU A 1085 -16.58 19.70 46.09
N LEU A 1086 -17.49 19.84 47.07
CA LEU A 1086 -17.59 18.98 48.24
C LEU A 1086 -18.03 17.59 47.75
N TRP A 1087 -17.15 16.59 47.85
CA TRP A 1087 -17.50 15.22 47.46
C TRP A 1087 -18.20 14.49 48.63
N LYS A 1088 -19.41 14.02 48.36
CA LYS A 1088 -20.26 13.26 49.28
C LYS A 1088 -20.24 11.78 48.89
N LEU A 1089 -19.98 10.87 49.83
CA LEU A 1089 -19.90 9.43 49.56
C LEU A 1089 -21.18 8.73 50.04
N PRO A 1090 -22.06 8.22 49.16
CA PRO A 1090 -23.14 7.36 49.60
C PRO A 1090 -22.61 5.95 49.87
N ILE A 1091 -22.52 5.59 51.15
CA ILE A 1091 -22.14 4.25 51.61
C ILE A 1091 -23.36 3.33 51.49
N THR A 1092 -23.58 2.72 50.33
CA THR A 1092 -24.58 1.65 50.18
C THR A 1092 -24.06 0.50 49.33
N THR A 1093 -22.98 -0.18 49.75
CA THR A 1093 -22.68 -1.64 49.58
C THR A 1093 -21.18 -1.95 49.85
N PRO A 1094 -20.81 -3.09 50.49
CA PRO A 1094 -19.41 -3.53 50.61
C PRO A 1094 -19.00 -4.55 49.51
N PRO A 1095 -17.70 -4.79 49.20
CA PRO A 1095 -16.47 -4.22 49.79
C PRO A 1095 -15.52 -3.49 48.79
N THR A 1096 -14.55 -2.77 49.39
CA THR A 1096 -13.40 -2.03 48.80
C THR A 1096 -13.73 -0.96 47.75
N ASN A 1097 -13.92 0.27 48.22
CA ASN A 1097 -13.90 1.44 47.36
C ASN A 1097 -12.43 1.86 47.14
N TYR A 1098 -11.92 1.64 45.94
CA TYR A 1098 -10.66 2.21 45.46
C TYR A 1098 -10.96 3.55 44.79
N PHE A 1099 -10.25 4.60 45.22
CA PHE A 1099 -10.28 5.88 44.51
C PHE A 1099 -8.86 6.20 44.05
N SER A 1100 -8.70 6.33 42.74
CA SER A 1100 -7.43 6.60 42.08
C SER A 1100 -7.46 7.96 41.40
N TYR A 1101 -6.47 8.80 41.67
CA TYR A 1101 -6.33 10.11 41.04
C TYR A 1101 -5.01 10.19 40.27
N ASN A 1102 -5.11 10.28 38.94
CA ASN A 1102 -3.97 10.31 38.02
C ASN A 1102 -3.67 11.74 37.55
N PHE A 1103 -2.54 12.30 37.97
CA PHE A 1103 -1.99 13.53 37.42
C PHE A 1103 -1.12 13.20 36.22
N ASN A 1104 -1.65 13.36 35.01
CA ASN A 1104 -0.88 13.27 33.76
C ASN A 1104 -0.57 14.68 33.24
N GLN A 1105 0.72 15.01 33.11
CA GLN A 1105 1.16 16.31 32.59
C GLN A 1105 0.87 16.53 31.09
N THR A 1106 0.35 15.54 30.37
CA THR A 1106 0.22 15.56 28.91
C THR A 1106 -1.12 16.10 28.38
N ASN A 1107 -2.03 16.60 29.23
CA ASN A 1107 -3.33 17.07 28.75
C ASN A 1107 -3.94 18.21 29.61
N PRO A 1108 -3.89 19.49 29.17
CA PRO A 1108 -4.67 20.57 29.77
C PRO A 1108 -5.93 20.82 28.93
N SER A 1109 -6.91 19.92 28.96
CA SER A 1109 -8.28 20.17 28.47
C SER A 1109 -9.26 19.17 29.08
N PRO A 1110 -10.34 19.61 29.75
CA PRO A 1110 -11.28 18.72 30.42
C PRO A 1110 -12.22 18.06 29.39
N LYS A 1111 -12.27 16.73 29.36
CA LYS A 1111 -13.37 15.99 28.72
C LYS A 1111 -14.50 15.82 29.73
N PHE A 1112 -15.66 16.41 29.45
CA PHE A 1112 -16.91 16.03 30.08
C PHE A 1112 -17.31 14.64 29.57
N PHE A 1113 -17.51 13.69 30.48
CA PHE A 1113 -18.26 12.47 30.20
C PHE A 1113 -19.74 12.74 30.50
N PRO A 1114 -20.68 12.50 29.58
CA PRO A 1114 -22.08 12.35 29.95
C PRO A 1114 -22.26 10.95 30.58
N ILE A 1115 -22.73 10.93 31.82
CA ILE A 1115 -23.28 9.73 32.46
C ILE A 1115 -24.75 9.67 32.02
N ASP A 1116 -25.07 8.84 31.03
CA ASP A 1116 -26.45 8.48 30.74
C ASP A 1116 -26.83 7.23 31.55
N TYR A 1117 -27.74 7.47 32.50
CA TYR A 1117 -28.52 6.45 33.21
C TYR A 1117 -29.75 6.12 32.34
N PHE A 1118 -29.90 4.87 31.90
CA PHE A 1118 -31.22 4.30 31.67
C PHE A 1118 -31.24 2.83 32.07
N GLY A 1119 -32.12 2.50 33.01
CA GLY A 1119 -32.38 1.14 33.43
C GLY A 1119 -33.32 0.40 32.47
N LYS A 1120 -32.93 -0.81 32.11
CA LYS A 1120 -33.58 -2.03 32.58
C LYS A 1120 -32.62 -3.20 32.48
#